data_AF-A0A2C4NY20-F1
#
_entry.id   AF-A0A2C4NY20-F1
#
_cell.length_a   1.000
_cell.length_b   1.000
_cell.length_c   1.000
_cell.angle_alpha   90.00
_cell.angle_beta   90.00
_cell.angle_gamma   90.00
#
_symmetry.space_group_name_H-M   'P 1'
#
loop_
_entity.id
_entity.type
_entity.pdbx_description
1 polymer ?
#
loop_
_entity_poly.entity_id
_entity_poly.type
_entity_poly.pdbx_seq_one_letter_code
_entity_poly.pdbx_strand_id
1 'polypeptide(L)'
;MLMVTDLTGNSEPLVGFKGFTRKRLVNGERTLSFSLFPYKENQVAFPITKEESVIEFEDEEYVIKLLKERNMGRKFYKQAEAIHKFYVDLKGKQKYEKYSGSMTFQSALDFVFEGTGYKTAVIDAFYAKSWENFGGENRLALLQKALKRYKAEMTVKGNLVTFRTQIGEDTDFQFRYNFNIKTFERIVDTTNLATYIRGYGKDGLMREYTSPNIKIFGKIDAPFVDDDRYTTVSGLDERLRNDLQDTPLISITIDFVDLRKAGYPYIVPNEGDRVFLIYEPMNIDVETRIVAIEEEYDENLELIRTKVTLSNIKQDFSDAITSAIDKSLSEIIDDNGKVKYNVLDDGVKRASAAIKSAETALTFENGILAIDPKNPNNLVAFNSAGLGISRDGGQTFKEALTYEGLVASVGIVGYFSANNIRSGTIDAEDVKVINLKADDIVSGILRSRNNRFRIDLDRSGIDFYSETGKLVTQIAQAKTRQADGSSAEITYFGVSEAEGVATGLAFGKRAADGSFGNSIYIESRYGDVYMRPPTLYIIPSEKMRVEARAEFHHPVRFDASPLSKIEGAMKGEEWTIVPGEGDRGGAAIRPWTSGLGSLGTATHRWQEAWIGWINGQDIGLKFKAISDADFKAGEARRVADWASGRVEEVNKIAVNAANAVSGKADASALGWQIARIDNAFARIEALERK
;
A
#
# COMPACT_ATOMS: atom_id res chain seq x y z
N MET A 1 -23.41 -44.75 18.26
CA MET A 1 -22.31 -45.41 17.52
C MET A 1 -22.25 -44.75 16.16
N LEU A 2 -21.06 -44.34 15.70
CA LEU A 2 -20.87 -43.70 14.40
C LEU A 2 -20.75 -44.79 13.33
N MET A 3 -21.52 -44.72 12.26
CA MET A 3 -21.50 -45.71 11.18
C MET A 3 -21.00 -45.10 9.89
N VAL A 4 -20.30 -45.90 9.07
CA VAL A 4 -19.96 -45.56 7.68
C VAL A 4 -20.58 -46.59 6.74
N THR A 5 -21.27 -46.10 5.72
CA THR A 5 -21.87 -46.91 4.65
C THR A 5 -21.31 -46.50 3.30
N ASP A 6 -20.79 -47.45 2.53
CA ASP A 6 -20.33 -47.18 1.17
C ASP A 6 -21.47 -47.16 0.14
N LEU A 7 -21.15 -46.75 -1.08
CA LEU A 7 -22.07 -46.74 -2.22
C LEU A 7 -22.65 -48.11 -2.59
N THR A 8 -22.01 -49.21 -2.16
CA THR A 8 -22.50 -50.57 -2.41
C THR A 8 -23.39 -51.10 -1.29
N GLY A 9 -23.60 -50.31 -0.22
CA GLY A 9 -24.45 -50.63 0.92
C GLY A 9 -23.74 -51.37 2.05
N ASN A 10 -22.42 -51.55 1.99
CA ASN A 10 -21.67 -52.15 3.09
C ASN A 10 -21.58 -51.13 4.23
N SER A 11 -22.00 -51.53 5.43
CA SER A 11 -22.04 -50.66 6.60
C SER A 11 -21.16 -51.21 7.72
N GLU A 12 -20.29 -50.37 8.27
CA GLU A 12 -19.38 -50.73 9.35
C GLU A 12 -19.32 -49.65 10.43
N PRO A 13 -19.09 -50.01 11.70
CA PRO A 13 -18.79 -49.03 12.74
C PRO A 13 -17.52 -48.25 12.41
N LEU A 14 -17.61 -46.92 12.46
CA LEU A 14 -16.47 -46.05 12.28
C LEU A 14 -15.73 -45.86 13.62
N VAL A 15 -14.55 -46.47 13.72
CA VAL A 15 -13.66 -46.35 14.89
C VAL A 15 -12.28 -45.82 14.49
N GLY A 16 -11.55 -45.22 15.44
CA GLY A 16 -10.21 -44.69 15.18
C GLY A 16 -10.18 -43.33 14.49
N PHE A 17 -11.27 -42.57 14.57
CA PHE A 17 -11.33 -41.18 14.16
C PHE A 17 -10.81 -40.26 15.27
N LYS A 18 -10.30 -39.08 14.91
CA LYS A 18 -9.85 -38.02 15.82
C LYS A 18 -10.34 -36.66 15.31
N GLY A 19 -10.54 -35.73 16.24
CA GLY A 19 -10.99 -34.37 15.93
C GLY A 19 -12.34 -34.37 15.20
N PHE A 20 -13.30 -35.14 15.73
CA PHE A 20 -14.64 -35.22 15.15
C PHE A 20 -15.41 -33.97 15.53
N THR A 21 -15.71 -33.15 14.54
CA THR A 21 -16.37 -31.85 14.72
C THR A 21 -17.66 -31.82 13.93
N ARG A 22 -18.73 -31.31 14.54
CA ARG A 22 -20.00 -31.00 13.90
C ARG A 22 -20.20 -29.49 13.86
N LYS A 23 -20.62 -28.95 12.71
CA LYS A 23 -21.00 -27.55 12.56
C LYS A 23 -22.46 -27.45 12.11
N ARG A 24 -23.23 -26.62 12.82
CA ARG A 24 -24.63 -26.28 12.50
C ARG A 24 -24.79 -24.78 12.37
N LEU A 25 -25.61 -24.34 11.41
CA LEU A 25 -25.88 -22.94 11.14
C LEU A 25 -27.37 -22.72 10.87
N VAL A 26 -27.88 -21.54 11.26
CA VAL A 26 -29.21 -21.10 10.82
C VAL A 26 -29.19 -20.91 9.30
N ASN A 27 -30.07 -21.62 8.59
CA ASN A 27 -30.16 -21.63 7.12
C ASN A 27 -28.87 -22.00 6.37
N GLY A 28 -27.85 -22.51 7.04
CA GLY A 28 -26.56 -22.90 6.45
C GLY A 28 -26.35 -24.41 6.45
N GLU A 29 -25.36 -24.85 5.66
CA GLU A 29 -25.02 -26.27 5.58
C GLU A 29 -24.60 -26.84 6.94
N ARG A 30 -25.10 -28.03 7.25
CA ARG A 30 -24.64 -28.83 8.40
C ARG A 30 -23.51 -29.74 7.94
N THR A 31 -22.40 -29.75 8.67
CA THR A 31 -21.21 -30.50 8.27
C THR A 31 -20.60 -31.30 9.41
N LEU A 32 -19.91 -32.37 9.04
CA LEU A 32 -19.02 -33.14 9.90
C LEU A 32 -17.60 -33.11 9.33
N SER A 33 -16.60 -33.04 10.20
CA SER A 33 -15.20 -33.20 9.82
C SER A 33 -14.45 -34.07 10.81
N PHE A 34 -13.56 -34.94 10.32
CA PHE A 34 -12.72 -35.78 11.18
C PHE A 34 -11.49 -36.30 10.45
N SER A 35 -10.49 -36.74 11.22
CA SER A 35 -9.34 -37.50 10.71
C SER A 35 -9.45 -38.97 11.10
N LEU A 36 -9.41 -39.89 10.13
CA LEU A 36 -9.49 -41.33 10.34
C LEU A 36 -8.11 -41.97 10.18
N PHE A 37 -7.65 -42.68 11.20
CA PHE A 37 -6.36 -43.34 11.22
C PHE A 37 -6.48 -44.87 11.04
N PRO A 38 -5.53 -45.54 10.37
CA PRO A 38 -5.57 -46.97 10.13
C PRO A 38 -5.13 -47.79 11.34
N TYR A 39 -6.10 -48.42 12.00
CA TYR A 39 -5.93 -49.32 13.14
C TYR A 39 -6.33 -50.76 12.80
N LYS A 40 -6.11 -51.71 13.72
CA LYS A 40 -6.50 -53.11 13.47
C LYS A 40 -8.01 -53.28 13.51
N GLU A 41 -8.67 -52.44 14.30
CA GLU A 41 -10.09 -52.47 14.64
C GLU A 41 -10.96 -51.89 13.51
N ASN A 42 -10.39 -51.06 12.63
CA ASN A 42 -11.09 -50.45 11.49
C ASN A 42 -10.58 -50.91 10.13
N GLN A 43 -10.03 -52.12 10.02
CA GLN A 43 -9.50 -52.65 8.75
C GLN A 43 -10.56 -52.74 7.64
N VAL A 44 -11.84 -52.87 7.99
CA VAL A 44 -12.96 -52.88 7.04
C VAL A 44 -13.52 -51.47 6.82
N ALA A 45 -13.75 -50.71 7.90
CA ALA A 45 -14.29 -49.35 7.84
C ALA A 45 -13.34 -48.36 7.13
N PHE A 46 -12.01 -48.49 7.31
CA PHE A 46 -11.03 -47.56 6.75
C PHE A 46 -11.02 -47.54 5.21
N PRO A 47 -10.97 -48.68 4.49
CA PRO A 47 -11.11 -48.70 3.04
C PRO A 47 -12.45 -48.16 2.51
N ILE A 48 -13.56 -48.48 3.18
CA ILE A 48 -14.89 -48.09 2.72
C ILE A 48 -15.26 -46.64 3.07
N THR A 49 -14.50 -45.99 3.97
CA THR A 49 -14.60 -44.55 4.22
C THR A 49 -13.92 -43.80 3.07
N LYS A 50 -14.68 -43.47 2.03
CA LYS A 50 -14.21 -42.78 0.83
C LYS A 50 -15.18 -41.68 0.44
N GLU A 51 -14.89 -40.97 -0.65
CA GLU A 51 -15.83 -40.04 -1.26
C GLU A 51 -17.18 -40.71 -1.52
N GLU A 52 -18.26 -39.94 -1.30
CA GLU A 52 -19.66 -40.37 -1.38
C GLU A 52 -20.12 -41.42 -0.36
N SER A 53 -19.24 -41.91 0.53
CA SER A 53 -19.68 -42.73 1.67
C SER A 53 -20.54 -41.89 2.62
N VAL A 54 -21.54 -42.54 3.23
CA VAL A 54 -22.46 -41.94 4.18
C VAL A 54 -21.98 -42.18 5.61
N ILE A 55 -21.95 -41.12 6.40
CA ILE A 55 -21.71 -41.15 7.84
C ILE A 55 -23.02 -40.91 8.55
N GLU A 56 -23.41 -41.83 9.42
CA GLU A 56 -24.62 -41.70 10.24
C GLU A 56 -24.23 -41.25 11.66
N PHE A 57 -24.75 -40.10 12.07
CA PHE A 57 -24.48 -39.50 13.37
C PHE A 57 -25.76 -38.87 13.94
N GLU A 58 -26.14 -39.26 15.16
CA GLU A 58 -27.37 -38.79 15.85
C GLU A 58 -28.64 -38.86 14.97
N ASP A 59 -28.86 -40.01 14.31
CA ASP A 59 -30.00 -40.26 13.39
C ASP A 59 -30.05 -39.34 12.15
N GLU A 60 -28.94 -38.66 11.83
CA GLU A 60 -28.76 -37.87 10.62
C GLU A 60 -27.68 -38.47 9.70
N GLU A 61 -27.92 -38.39 8.40
CA GLU A 61 -27.00 -38.87 7.36
C GLU A 61 -26.17 -37.72 6.78
N TYR A 62 -24.86 -37.92 6.68
CA TYR A 62 -23.89 -36.99 6.10
C TYR A 62 -23.09 -37.68 5.00
N VAL A 63 -22.94 -37.06 3.82
CA VAL A 63 -22.21 -37.65 2.69
C VAL A 63 -20.82 -37.04 2.61
N ILE A 64 -19.78 -37.87 2.60
CA ILE A 64 -18.38 -37.40 2.42
C ILE A 64 -18.23 -36.79 1.03
N LYS A 65 -17.95 -35.48 0.97
CA LYS A 65 -17.73 -34.77 -0.30
C LYS A 65 -16.27 -34.42 -0.55
N LEU A 66 -15.47 -34.36 0.50
CA LEU A 66 -14.03 -34.14 0.40
C LEU A 66 -13.29 -35.14 1.27
N LEU A 67 -12.28 -35.79 0.69
CA LEU A 67 -11.38 -36.71 1.38
C LEU A 67 -9.94 -36.35 1.03
N LYS A 68 -9.12 -36.12 2.05
CA LYS A 68 -7.68 -35.86 1.90
C LYS A 68 -6.90 -37.02 2.50
N GLU A 69 -6.02 -37.63 1.73
CA GLU A 69 -5.13 -38.68 2.23
C GLU A 69 -3.74 -38.12 2.50
N ARG A 70 -3.19 -38.44 3.68
CA ARG A 70 -1.89 -37.93 4.12
C ARG A 70 -1.01 -39.04 4.64
N ASN A 71 0.28 -38.97 4.30
CA ASN A 71 1.25 -39.98 4.68
C ASN A 71 1.58 -39.92 6.18
N MET A 72 1.74 -41.09 6.78
CA MET A 72 2.16 -41.29 8.18
C MET A 72 3.08 -42.50 8.23
N GLY A 73 4.38 -42.27 8.00
CA GLY A 73 5.38 -43.34 7.86
C GLY A 73 5.05 -44.26 6.68
N ARG A 74 4.90 -45.57 6.94
CA ARG A 74 4.48 -46.59 5.95
C ARG A 74 2.96 -46.72 5.80
N LYS A 75 2.18 -45.97 6.58
CA LYS A 75 0.72 -45.92 6.51
C LYS A 75 0.28 -44.54 6.02
N PHE A 76 -1.02 -44.35 5.83
CA PHE A 76 -1.62 -43.05 5.56
C PHE A 76 -2.90 -42.91 6.38
N TYR A 77 -3.35 -41.69 6.61
CA TYR A 77 -4.62 -41.40 7.27
C TYR A 77 -5.50 -40.54 6.35
N LYS A 78 -6.81 -40.55 6.61
CA LYS A 78 -7.81 -39.82 5.83
C LYS A 78 -8.31 -38.63 6.63
N GLN A 79 -8.56 -37.49 5.98
CA GLN A 79 -9.31 -36.37 6.55
C GLN A 79 -10.58 -36.22 5.73
N ALA A 80 -11.72 -36.42 6.36
CA ALA A 80 -13.02 -36.41 5.70
C ALA A 80 -13.78 -35.13 6.08
N GLU A 81 -14.44 -34.54 5.10
CA GLU A 81 -15.44 -33.49 5.28
C GLU A 81 -16.75 -33.98 4.64
N ALA A 82 -17.78 -34.11 5.46
CA ALA A 82 -19.09 -34.63 5.09
C ALA A 82 -20.16 -33.56 5.25
N ILE A 83 -21.09 -33.52 4.30
CA ILE A 83 -22.18 -32.55 4.26
C ILE A 83 -23.49 -33.29 4.51
N HIS A 84 -24.38 -32.73 5.32
CA HIS A 84 -25.68 -33.35 5.62
C HIS A 84 -26.44 -33.66 4.32
N LYS A 85 -26.96 -34.88 4.22
CA LYS A 85 -27.50 -35.47 2.98
C LYS A 85 -28.55 -34.60 2.30
N PHE A 86 -29.42 -33.95 3.07
CA PHE A 86 -30.38 -32.96 2.58
C PHE A 86 -29.79 -31.94 1.59
N TYR A 87 -28.65 -31.33 1.94
CA TYR A 87 -27.99 -30.33 1.10
C TYR A 87 -27.39 -30.97 -0.16
N VAL A 88 -26.83 -32.17 -0.02
CA VAL A 88 -26.26 -32.94 -1.12
C VAL A 88 -27.33 -33.33 -2.15
N ASP A 89 -28.47 -33.85 -1.68
CA ASP A 89 -29.58 -34.28 -2.54
C ASP A 89 -30.20 -33.10 -3.31
N LEU A 90 -30.40 -31.96 -2.65
CA LEU A 90 -30.93 -30.76 -3.31
C LEU A 90 -29.92 -30.15 -4.29
N LYS A 91 -28.63 -30.14 -3.95
CA LYS A 91 -27.57 -29.66 -4.84
C LYS A 91 -27.42 -30.55 -6.07
N GLY A 92 -27.62 -31.85 -5.93
CA GLY A 92 -27.54 -32.84 -7.02
C GLY A 92 -28.73 -32.81 -8.00
N LYS A 93 -29.84 -32.14 -7.67
CA LYS A 93 -31.05 -32.10 -8.51
C LYS A 93 -31.23 -30.73 -9.17
N GLN A 94 -31.52 -30.72 -10.47
CA GLN A 94 -31.75 -29.50 -11.25
C GLN A 94 -33.25 -29.19 -11.37
N LYS A 95 -33.60 -27.90 -11.47
CA LYS A 95 -34.94 -27.44 -11.91
C LYS A 95 -34.75 -26.67 -13.20
N TYR A 96 -35.14 -27.26 -14.33
CA TYR A 96 -34.94 -26.64 -15.64
C TYR A 96 -36.00 -25.61 -15.98
N GLU A 97 -37.24 -25.83 -15.51
CA GLU A 97 -38.31 -24.87 -15.73
C GLU A 97 -37.96 -23.53 -15.05
N LYS A 98 -38.43 -22.44 -15.65
CA LYS A 98 -38.31 -21.09 -15.09
C LYS A 98 -39.70 -20.52 -14.89
N TYR A 99 -39.84 -19.78 -13.80
CA TYR A 99 -41.08 -19.09 -13.47
C TYR A 99 -40.83 -17.58 -13.34
N SER A 100 -41.74 -16.81 -13.92
CA SER A 100 -41.81 -15.36 -13.77
C SER A 100 -43.23 -14.97 -13.38
N GLY A 101 -43.39 -14.22 -12.29
CA GLY A 101 -44.70 -13.85 -11.73
C GLY A 101 -44.70 -13.81 -10.20
N SER A 102 -45.87 -13.61 -9.61
CA SER A 102 -46.04 -13.61 -8.15
C SER A 102 -46.27 -15.03 -7.62
N MET A 103 -45.47 -15.46 -6.65
CA MET A 103 -45.66 -16.74 -5.95
C MET A 103 -45.92 -16.53 -4.47
N THR A 104 -46.77 -17.36 -3.88
CA THR A 104 -46.75 -17.58 -2.42
C THR A 104 -45.49 -18.34 -2.03
N PHE A 105 -45.09 -18.27 -0.76
CA PHE A 105 -43.94 -19.04 -0.29
C PHE A 105 -44.15 -20.54 -0.46
N GLN A 106 -45.34 -21.06 -0.16
CA GLN A 106 -45.68 -22.47 -0.40
C GLN A 106 -45.50 -22.86 -1.87
N SER A 107 -46.01 -22.06 -2.81
CA SER A 107 -45.85 -22.35 -4.24
C SER A 107 -44.39 -22.35 -4.69
N ALA A 108 -43.56 -21.45 -4.14
CA ALA A 108 -42.13 -21.43 -4.42
C ALA A 108 -41.44 -22.70 -3.87
N LEU A 109 -41.82 -23.14 -2.66
CA LEU A 109 -41.33 -24.38 -2.08
C LEU A 109 -41.77 -25.60 -2.89
N ASP A 110 -43.04 -25.68 -3.29
CA ASP A 110 -43.55 -26.78 -4.11
C ASP A 110 -42.75 -26.90 -5.42
N PHE A 111 -42.46 -25.77 -6.07
CA PHE A 111 -41.62 -25.70 -7.26
C PHE A 111 -40.18 -26.19 -7.02
N VAL A 112 -39.57 -25.83 -5.88
CA VAL A 112 -38.21 -26.25 -5.51
C VAL A 112 -38.15 -27.72 -5.12
N PHE A 113 -39.13 -28.20 -4.36
CA PHE A 113 -39.14 -29.53 -3.75
C PHE A 113 -39.79 -30.62 -4.61
N GLU A 114 -40.43 -30.26 -5.73
CA GLU A 114 -40.99 -31.21 -6.68
C GLU A 114 -39.97 -32.28 -7.10
N GLY A 115 -40.29 -33.56 -6.88
CA GLY A 115 -39.44 -34.69 -7.24
C GLY A 115 -38.19 -34.86 -6.36
N THR A 116 -38.04 -34.09 -5.28
CA THR A 116 -36.87 -34.19 -4.40
C THR A 116 -36.97 -35.35 -3.41
N GLY A 117 -38.19 -35.74 -3.01
CA GLY A 117 -38.46 -36.75 -1.98
C GLY A 117 -38.64 -36.15 -0.58
N TYR A 118 -38.35 -34.86 -0.40
CA TYR A 118 -38.55 -34.12 0.84
C TYR A 118 -39.94 -33.47 0.85
N LYS A 119 -40.55 -33.40 2.04
CA LYS A 119 -41.83 -32.75 2.30
C LYS A 119 -41.61 -31.39 2.96
N THR A 120 -42.49 -30.44 2.69
CA THR A 120 -42.41 -29.08 3.24
C THR A 120 -43.58 -28.84 4.20
N ALA A 121 -43.32 -28.10 5.27
CA ALA A 121 -44.33 -27.60 6.19
C ALA A 121 -44.09 -26.12 6.48
N VAL A 122 -45.01 -25.26 6.07
CA VAL A 122 -44.95 -23.82 6.33
C VAL A 122 -45.81 -23.52 7.55
N ILE A 123 -45.19 -23.06 8.63
CA ILE A 123 -45.88 -22.83 9.91
C ILE A 123 -46.42 -21.39 10.00
N ASP A 124 -45.60 -20.43 9.60
CA ASP A 124 -45.94 -19.01 9.69
C ASP A 124 -46.51 -18.47 8.37
N ALA A 125 -47.17 -17.31 8.44
CA ALA A 125 -47.70 -16.64 7.26
C ALA A 125 -46.60 -15.88 6.50
N PHE A 126 -46.50 -16.14 5.20
CA PHE A 126 -45.59 -15.43 4.29
C PHE A 126 -46.38 -14.76 3.17
N TYR A 127 -46.13 -13.47 2.95
CA TYR A 127 -46.72 -12.74 1.83
C TYR A 127 -46.11 -13.16 0.49
N ALA A 128 -46.93 -13.14 -0.56
CA ALA A 128 -46.46 -13.44 -1.91
C ALA A 128 -45.38 -12.44 -2.38
N LYS A 129 -44.43 -12.93 -3.16
CA LYS A 129 -43.33 -12.15 -3.73
C LYS A 129 -43.23 -12.41 -5.22
N SER A 130 -42.84 -11.37 -5.97
CA SER A 130 -42.61 -11.47 -7.41
C SER A 130 -41.24 -12.08 -7.71
N TRP A 131 -41.22 -12.95 -8.71
CA TRP A 131 -40.05 -13.65 -9.23
C TRP A 131 -39.87 -13.34 -10.71
N GLU A 132 -38.62 -13.33 -11.16
CA GLU A 132 -38.26 -13.22 -12.56
C GLU A 132 -37.22 -14.30 -12.85
N ASN A 133 -37.52 -15.15 -13.84
CA ASN A 133 -36.66 -16.27 -14.25
C ASN A 133 -36.24 -17.19 -13.07
N PHE A 134 -37.11 -17.39 -12.09
CA PHE A 134 -36.84 -18.27 -10.96
C PHE A 134 -36.85 -19.73 -11.41
N GLY A 135 -35.68 -20.37 -11.39
CA GLY A 135 -35.45 -21.70 -11.96
C GLY A 135 -34.19 -21.72 -12.82
N GLY A 136 -33.94 -22.82 -13.53
CA GLY A 136 -32.71 -23.02 -14.31
C GLY A 136 -31.45 -23.26 -13.47
N GLU A 137 -31.62 -23.69 -12.22
CA GLU A 137 -30.54 -23.89 -11.24
C GLU A 137 -30.79 -25.16 -10.41
N ASN A 138 -29.81 -25.53 -9.57
CA ASN A 138 -29.98 -26.64 -8.64
C ASN A 138 -30.98 -26.29 -7.52
N ARG A 139 -31.64 -27.30 -6.95
CA ARG A 139 -32.72 -27.07 -5.97
C ARG A 139 -32.23 -26.36 -4.72
N LEU A 140 -30.98 -26.59 -4.29
CA LEU A 140 -30.42 -25.92 -3.12
C LEU A 140 -30.25 -24.41 -3.35
N ALA A 141 -29.72 -24.00 -4.50
CA ALA A 141 -29.58 -22.59 -4.86
C ALA A 141 -30.95 -21.88 -4.94
N LEU A 142 -31.96 -22.55 -5.51
CA LEU A 142 -33.32 -22.02 -5.56
C LEU A 142 -33.95 -21.93 -4.17
N LEU A 143 -33.69 -22.92 -3.30
CA LEU A 143 -34.12 -22.88 -1.91
C LEU A 143 -33.51 -21.68 -1.17
N GLN A 144 -32.19 -21.48 -1.29
CA GLN A 144 -31.50 -20.34 -0.67
C GLN A 144 -32.07 -19.00 -1.15
N LYS A 145 -32.35 -18.88 -2.46
CA LYS A 145 -33.03 -17.70 -3.01
C LYS A 145 -34.42 -17.50 -2.40
N ALA A 146 -35.20 -18.56 -2.27
CA ALA A 146 -36.53 -18.49 -1.66
C ALA A 146 -36.44 -18.06 -0.18
N LEU A 147 -35.58 -18.71 0.62
CA LEU A 147 -35.35 -18.35 2.02
C LEU A 147 -34.97 -16.88 2.17
N LYS A 148 -34.02 -16.39 1.36
CA LYS A 148 -33.57 -14.99 1.34
C LYS A 148 -34.71 -14.03 0.97
N ARG A 149 -35.47 -14.34 -0.08
CA ARG A 149 -36.54 -13.47 -0.59
C ARG A 149 -37.73 -13.36 0.36
N TYR A 150 -38.14 -14.47 0.96
CA TYR A 150 -39.27 -14.52 1.89
C TYR A 150 -38.87 -14.28 3.35
N LYS A 151 -37.57 -14.11 3.62
CA LYS A 151 -37.03 -13.97 4.98
C LYS A 151 -37.43 -15.13 5.88
N ALA A 152 -37.43 -16.33 5.29
CA ALA A 152 -37.81 -17.56 5.96
C ALA A 152 -36.57 -18.28 6.49
N GLU A 153 -36.77 -19.07 7.54
CA GLU A 153 -35.78 -19.94 8.13
C GLU A 153 -36.30 -21.37 8.18
N MET A 154 -35.38 -22.34 8.10
CA MET A 154 -35.75 -23.75 7.99
C MET A 154 -35.10 -24.63 9.06
N THR A 155 -35.82 -25.69 9.42
CA THR A 155 -35.28 -26.83 10.18
C THR A 155 -35.55 -28.12 9.41
N VAL A 156 -34.54 -28.98 9.32
CA VAL A 156 -34.64 -30.28 8.66
C VAL A 156 -34.69 -31.39 9.72
N LYS A 157 -35.68 -32.28 9.62
CA LYS A 157 -35.78 -33.49 10.44
C LYS A 157 -36.21 -34.67 9.57
N GLY A 158 -35.28 -35.58 9.29
CA GLY A 158 -35.46 -36.62 8.28
C GLY A 158 -35.88 -36.01 6.94
N ASN A 159 -37.01 -36.49 6.38
CA ASN A 159 -37.52 -36.00 5.11
C ASN A 159 -38.49 -34.82 5.22
N LEU A 160 -38.72 -34.27 6.42
CA LEU A 160 -39.58 -33.11 6.62
C LEU A 160 -38.74 -31.85 6.82
N VAL A 161 -39.01 -30.84 5.99
CA VAL A 161 -38.43 -29.50 6.09
C VAL A 161 -39.51 -28.55 6.59
N THR A 162 -39.29 -27.97 7.76
CA THR A 162 -40.24 -27.02 8.38
C THR A 162 -39.72 -25.61 8.21
N PHE A 163 -40.59 -24.68 7.84
CA PHE A 163 -40.26 -23.29 7.59
C PHE A 163 -41.02 -22.34 8.52
N ARG A 164 -40.30 -21.38 9.08
CA ARG A 164 -40.79 -20.33 9.99
C ARG A 164 -40.20 -18.99 9.59
N THR A 165 -40.78 -17.89 10.07
CA THR A 165 -40.17 -16.56 9.95
C THR A 165 -38.88 -16.45 10.75
N GLN A 166 -38.82 -17.15 11.89
CA GLN A 166 -37.65 -17.27 12.74
C GLN A 166 -37.67 -18.64 13.45
N ILE A 167 -36.56 -19.36 13.45
CA ILE A 167 -36.36 -20.60 14.22
C ILE A 167 -35.72 -20.32 15.58
N GLY A 168 -35.74 -21.31 16.48
CA GLY A 168 -35.21 -21.20 17.83
C GLY A 168 -36.20 -20.60 18.82
N GLU A 169 -35.88 -20.76 20.10
CA GLU A 169 -36.73 -20.36 21.22
C GLU A 169 -36.05 -19.27 22.06
N ASP A 170 -36.85 -18.52 22.82
CA ASP A 170 -36.34 -17.61 23.83
C ASP A 170 -36.01 -18.44 25.07
N THR A 171 -34.72 -18.57 25.36
CA THR A 171 -34.23 -19.45 26.44
C THR A 171 -33.76 -18.64 27.64
N ASP A 172 -33.91 -19.20 28.84
CA ASP A 172 -33.32 -18.65 30.06
C ASP A 172 -31.81 -18.95 30.18
N PHE A 173 -31.21 -19.56 29.14
CA PHE A 173 -29.79 -19.90 29.13
C PHE A 173 -28.94 -18.62 29.04
N GLN A 174 -27.90 -18.56 29.85
CA GLN A 174 -27.02 -17.39 29.95
C GLN A 174 -25.57 -17.78 29.67
N PHE A 175 -24.93 -17.09 28.73
CA PHE A 175 -23.48 -17.05 28.62
C PHE A 175 -22.96 -15.98 29.57
N ARG A 176 -22.22 -16.39 30.61
CA ARG A 176 -21.76 -15.47 31.65
C ARG A 176 -20.27 -15.58 31.96
N TYR A 177 -19.63 -14.43 32.08
CA TYR A 177 -18.24 -14.31 32.51
C TYR A 177 -18.05 -14.90 33.91
N ASN A 178 -16.92 -15.59 34.11
CA ASN A 178 -16.59 -16.30 35.34
C ASN A 178 -17.62 -17.37 35.77
N PHE A 179 -18.45 -17.86 34.83
CA PHE A 179 -19.40 -18.94 35.06
C PHE A 179 -19.21 -20.07 34.05
N ASN A 180 -19.74 -19.91 32.82
CA ASN A 180 -19.67 -20.95 31.79
C ASN A 180 -18.82 -20.55 30.57
N ILE A 181 -18.44 -19.27 30.42
CA ILE A 181 -17.55 -18.83 29.33
C ILE A 181 -16.10 -19.23 29.61
N LYS A 182 -15.46 -19.95 28.66
CA LYS A 182 -14.01 -20.23 28.68
C LYS A 182 -13.23 -19.18 27.91
N THR A 183 -13.64 -18.91 26.68
CA THR A 183 -13.01 -17.90 25.82
C THR A 183 -14.08 -17.04 25.16
N PHE A 184 -13.78 -15.76 25.03
CA PHE A 184 -14.67 -14.76 24.45
C PHE A 184 -13.90 -13.99 23.39
N GLU A 185 -14.42 -13.98 22.17
CA GLU A 185 -13.91 -13.19 21.05
C GLU A 185 -15.03 -12.31 20.51
N ARG A 186 -14.73 -11.03 20.30
CA ARG A 186 -15.65 -10.08 19.67
C ARG A 186 -14.96 -9.41 18.49
N ILE A 187 -15.55 -9.58 17.32
CA ILE A 187 -15.16 -8.92 16.08
C ILE A 187 -16.19 -7.84 15.78
N VAL A 188 -15.71 -6.65 15.46
CA VAL A 188 -16.53 -5.52 15.01
C VAL A 188 -16.00 -5.09 13.65
N ASP A 189 -16.78 -5.30 12.60
CA ASP A 189 -16.42 -4.99 11.22
C ASP A 189 -17.21 -3.79 10.70
N THR A 190 -16.48 -2.77 10.25
CA THR A 190 -17.01 -1.54 9.65
C THR A 190 -16.55 -1.36 8.20
N THR A 191 -15.95 -2.38 7.58
CA THR A 191 -15.38 -2.30 6.22
C THR A 191 -16.41 -1.86 5.19
N ASN A 192 -17.63 -2.38 5.29
CA ASN A 192 -18.76 -2.05 4.40
C ASN A 192 -19.75 -1.06 5.03
N LEU A 193 -19.39 -0.41 6.14
CA LEU A 193 -20.27 0.55 6.81
C LEU A 193 -20.51 1.74 5.89
N ALA A 194 -21.77 2.00 5.55
CA ALA A 194 -22.17 3.15 4.75
C ALA A 194 -23.46 3.77 5.30
N THR A 195 -23.64 5.08 5.14
CA THR A 195 -24.81 5.81 5.66
C THR A 195 -25.67 6.42 4.56
N TYR A 196 -25.26 6.28 3.30
CA TYR A 196 -25.96 6.81 2.14
C TYR A 196 -25.83 5.84 0.96
N ILE A 197 -26.90 5.65 0.20
CA ILE A 197 -26.90 4.84 -1.01
C ILE A 197 -27.82 5.47 -2.07
N ARG A 198 -27.46 5.28 -3.34
CA ARG A 198 -28.25 5.69 -4.51
C ARG A 198 -28.58 4.47 -5.36
N GLY A 199 -29.77 4.46 -5.97
CA GLY A 199 -30.24 3.39 -6.84
C GLY A 199 -30.85 3.91 -8.13
N TYR A 200 -30.68 3.12 -9.19
CA TYR A 200 -31.29 3.28 -10.50
C TYR A 200 -32.10 2.02 -10.83
N GLY A 201 -33.30 2.21 -11.34
CA GLY A 201 -34.19 1.18 -11.84
C GLY A 201 -34.70 1.52 -13.24
N LYS A 202 -35.71 0.77 -13.69
CA LYS A 202 -36.19 0.86 -15.07
C LYS A 202 -36.66 2.26 -15.44
N ASP A 203 -36.52 2.61 -16.72
CA ASP A 203 -37.05 3.84 -17.33
C ASP A 203 -36.52 5.13 -16.65
N GLY A 204 -35.30 5.08 -16.10
CA GLY A 204 -34.65 6.21 -15.44
C GLY A 204 -35.12 6.48 -14.00
N LEU A 205 -35.82 5.51 -13.36
CA LEU A 205 -36.22 5.59 -11.96
C LEU A 205 -34.98 5.72 -11.06
N MET A 206 -34.80 6.87 -10.41
CA MET A 206 -33.67 7.12 -9.51
C MET A 206 -34.15 7.41 -8.09
N ARG A 207 -33.53 6.76 -7.10
CA ARG A 207 -33.83 6.90 -5.68
C ARG A 207 -32.57 7.02 -4.85
N GLU A 208 -32.70 7.65 -3.69
CA GLU A 208 -31.62 7.82 -2.72
C GLU A 208 -32.13 7.50 -1.32
N TYR A 209 -31.28 6.91 -0.49
CA TYR A 209 -31.57 6.63 0.90
C TYR A 209 -30.42 7.09 1.78
N THR A 210 -30.76 7.79 2.87
CA THR A 210 -29.82 8.24 3.91
C THR A 210 -30.23 7.65 5.25
N SER A 211 -29.32 6.93 5.90
CA SER A 211 -29.56 6.37 7.23
C SER A 211 -29.54 7.48 8.30
N PRO A 212 -30.40 7.37 9.34
CA PRO A 212 -30.28 8.19 10.55
C PRO A 212 -28.90 8.14 11.21
N ASN A 213 -28.15 7.06 11.02
CA ASN A 213 -26.79 6.88 11.57
C ASN A 213 -25.74 7.78 10.91
N ILE A 214 -26.11 8.54 9.86
CA ILE A 214 -25.29 9.64 9.34
C ILE A 214 -24.91 10.66 10.43
N LYS A 215 -25.74 10.81 11.48
CA LYS A 215 -25.46 11.67 12.64
C LYS A 215 -24.29 11.16 13.49
N ILE A 216 -24.04 9.85 13.46
CA ILE A 216 -23.02 9.16 14.24
C ILE A 216 -21.75 9.00 13.41
N PHE A 217 -21.87 8.50 12.18
CA PHE A 217 -20.73 8.11 11.34
C PHE A 217 -20.36 9.13 10.25
N GLY A 218 -21.13 10.22 10.08
CA GLY A 218 -20.98 11.13 8.95
C GLY A 218 -21.48 10.51 7.65
N LYS A 219 -21.37 11.23 6.52
CA LYS A 219 -21.81 10.74 5.22
C LYS A 219 -20.78 9.76 4.65
N ILE A 220 -21.18 8.51 4.44
CA ILE A 220 -20.39 7.48 3.77
C ILE A 220 -21.24 6.87 2.65
N ASP A 221 -20.80 7.00 1.40
CA ASP A 221 -21.53 6.51 0.22
C ASP A 221 -21.25 5.00 0.01
N ALA A 222 -22.32 4.20 -0.07
CA ALA A 222 -22.29 2.80 -0.52
C ALA A 222 -22.19 2.72 -2.05
N PRO A 223 -21.77 1.57 -2.61
CA PRO A 223 -21.92 1.29 -4.04
C PRO A 223 -23.35 1.53 -4.50
N PHE A 224 -23.54 2.16 -5.66
CA PHE A 224 -24.88 2.41 -6.19
C PHE A 224 -25.51 1.10 -6.69
N VAL A 225 -26.83 1.00 -6.58
CA VAL A 225 -27.62 -0.10 -7.15
C VAL A 225 -28.05 0.29 -8.55
N ASP A 226 -27.86 -0.57 -9.54
CA ASP A 226 -28.38 -0.38 -10.90
C ASP A 226 -29.06 -1.66 -11.34
N ASP A 227 -30.40 -1.65 -11.37
CA ASP A 227 -31.20 -2.85 -11.54
C ASP A 227 -32.57 -2.55 -12.17
N ASP A 228 -32.66 -2.73 -13.49
CA ASP A 228 -33.86 -2.53 -14.32
C ASP A 228 -35.07 -3.40 -13.92
N ARG A 229 -34.91 -4.37 -13.01
CA ARG A 229 -36.02 -5.17 -12.49
C ARG A 229 -36.92 -4.37 -11.54
N TYR A 230 -36.41 -3.29 -10.97
CA TYR A 230 -37.19 -2.41 -10.10
C TYR A 230 -37.94 -1.38 -10.93
N THR A 231 -39.25 -1.59 -11.07
CA THR A 231 -40.18 -0.71 -11.82
C THR A 231 -41.01 0.19 -10.92
N THR A 232 -40.91 0.05 -9.59
CA THR A 232 -41.71 0.79 -8.60
C THR A 232 -40.82 1.52 -7.61
N VAL A 233 -41.27 2.71 -7.19
CA VAL A 233 -40.59 3.54 -6.16
C VAL A 233 -40.43 2.76 -4.86
N SER A 234 -41.49 2.10 -4.39
CA SER A 234 -41.46 1.35 -3.13
C SER A 234 -40.49 0.18 -3.18
N GLY A 235 -40.42 -0.55 -4.30
CA GLY A 235 -39.50 -1.67 -4.47
C GLY A 235 -38.04 -1.24 -4.45
N LEU A 236 -37.71 -0.13 -5.14
CA LEU A 236 -36.35 0.40 -5.14
C LEU A 236 -35.97 1.00 -3.78
N ASP A 237 -36.88 1.71 -3.11
CA ASP A 237 -36.66 2.22 -1.75
C ASP A 237 -36.43 1.08 -0.74
N GLU A 238 -37.19 -0.01 -0.82
CA GLU A 238 -36.99 -1.20 0.02
C GLU A 238 -35.63 -1.85 -0.25
N ARG A 239 -35.22 -1.93 -1.54
CA ARG A 239 -33.91 -2.46 -1.92
C ARG A 239 -32.77 -1.62 -1.34
N LEU A 240 -32.81 -0.30 -1.51
CA LEU A 240 -31.79 0.60 -0.98
C LEU A 240 -31.64 0.50 0.54
N ARG A 241 -32.76 0.35 1.27
CA ARG A 241 -32.72 0.17 2.73
C ARG A 241 -32.15 -1.19 3.15
N ASN A 242 -32.40 -2.25 2.36
CA ASN A 242 -31.89 -3.59 2.66
C ASN A 242 -30.39 -3.72 2.34
N ASP A 243 -29.91 -3.06 1.27
CA ASP A 243 -28.50 -3.13 0.84
C ASP A 243 -27.59 -2.23 1.68
N LEU A 244 -28.13 -1.16 2.29
CA LEU A 244 -27.33 -0.25 3.10
C LEU A 244 -26.99 -0.87 4.46
N GLN A 245 -25.72 -1.23 4.66
CA GLN A 245 -25.19 -1.61 5.96
C GLN A 245 -24.83 -0.36 6.78
N ASP A 246 -25.79 0.16 7.52
CA ASP A 246 -25.67 1.42 8.27
C ASP A 246 -25.25 1.26 9.74
N THR A 247 -24.90 0.03 10.15
CA THR A 247 -24.40 -0.30 11.48
C THR A 247 -23.19 -1.25 11.38
N PRO A 248 -22.27 -1.24 12.36
CA PRO A 248 -21.19 -2.21 12.41
C PRO A 248 -21.70 -3.65 12.51
N LEU A 249 -21.07 -4.56 11.77
CA LEU A 249 -21.32 -5.99 11.94
C LEU A 249 -20.55 -6.47 13.17
N ILE A 250 -21.27 -7.10 14.08
CA ILE A 250 -20.71 -7.64 15.31
C ILE A 250 -20.85 -9.16 15.24
N SER A 251 -19.73 -9.85 15.42
CA SER A 251 -19.68 -11.29 15.60
C SER A 251 -19.01 -11.58 16.93
N ILE A 252 -19.69 -12.32 17.79
CA ILE A 252 -19.18 -12.75 19.09
C ILE A 252 -19.06 -14.27 19.05
N THR A 253 -17.87 -14.78 19.30
CA THR A 253 -17.60 -16.22 19.37
C THR A 253 -17.28 -16.59 20.81
N ILE A 254 -18.02 -17.56 21.33
CA ILE A 254 -17.92 -18.01 22.72
C ILE A 254 -17.63 -19.50 22.74
N ASP A 255 -16.52 -19.87 23.39
CA ASP A 255 -16.29 -21.25 23.82
C ASP A 255 -16.79 -21.35 25.26
N PHE A 256 -17.66 -22.30 25.54
CA PHE A 256 -18.28 -22.45 26.85
C PHE A 256 -18.19 -23.89 27.37
N VAL A 257 -18.28 -24.02 28.69
CA VAL A 257 -18.42 -25.31 29.36
C VAL A 257 -19.89 -25.70 29.33
N ASP A 258 -20.19 -26.84 28.73
CA ASP A 258 -21.50 -27.47 28.88
C ASP A 258 -21.64 -28.06 30.30
N LEU A 259 -22.47 -27.43 31.13
CA LEU A 259 -22.65 -27.80 32.54
C LEU A 259 -23.67 -28.91 32.76
N ARG A 260 -24.25 -29.52 31.70
CA ARG A 260 -25.21 -30.63 31.84
C ARG A 260 -24.63 -31.81 32.61
N LYS A 261 -23.38 -32.19 32.32
CA LYS A 261 -22.66 -33.26 33.06
C LYS A 261 -22.49 -32.92 34.56
N ALA A 262 -22.53 -31.65 34.93
CA ALA A 262 -22.46 -31.18 36.31
C ALA A 262 -23.85 -31.07 36.99
N GLY A 263 -24.94 -31.52 36.34
CA GLY A 263 -26.28 -31.55 36.91
C GLY A 263 -27.08 -30.25 36.75
N TYR A 264 -26.63 -29.32 35.90
CA TYR A 264 -27.38 -28.10 35.63
C TYR A 264 -28.60 -28.38 34.70
N PRO A 265 -29.82 -27.95 35.05
CA PRO A 265 -31.06 -28.36 34.40
C PRO A 265 -31.40 -27.57 33.11
N TYR A 266 -30.45 -26.84 32.52
CA TYR A 266 -30.76 -25.96 31.40
C TYR A 266 -30.78 -26.66 30.04
N ILE A 267 -31.62 -26.13 29.15
CA ILE A 267 -31.74 -26.52 27.74
C ILE A 267 -30.42 -26.21 27.04
N VAL A 268 -29.94 -27.15 26.20
CA VAL A 268 -28.78 -26.91 25.34
C VAL A 268 -29.17 -25.86 24.32
N PRO A 269 -28.41 -24.77 24.21
CA PRO A 269 -28.68 -23.79 23.16
C PRO A 269 -28.55 -24.44 21.78
N ASN A 270 -29.56 -24.26 20.93
CA ASN A 270 -29.60 -24.68 19.54
C ASN A 270 -29.41 -23.49 18.59
N GLU A 271 -29.15 -23.78 17.31
CA GLU A 271 -29.13 -22.74 16.30
C GLU A 271 -30.48 -22.00 16.23
N GLY A 272 -30.44 -20.68 16.28
CA GLY A 272 -31.61 -19.83 16.29
C GLY A 272 -32.11 -19.41 17.68
N ASP A 273 -31.67 -20.06 18.76
CA ASP A 273 -32.12 -19.71 20.11
C ASP A 273 -31.64 -18.31 20.51
N ARG A 274 -32.48 -17.60 21.29
CA ARG A 274 -32.11 -16.36 21.95
C ARG A 274 -31.65 -16.64 23.38
N VAL A 275 -30.56 -15.99 23.74
CA VAL A 275 -29.80 -16.22 24.97
C VAL A 275 -29.33 -14.90 25.55
N PHE A 276 -29.13 -14.87 26.85
CA PHE A 276 -28.50 -13.74 27.51
C PHE A 276 -26.98 -13.87 27.44
N LEU A 277 -26.29 -12.80 27.05
CA LEU A 277 -24.85 -12.67 27.10
C LEU A 277 -24.46 -11.58 28.09
N ILE A 278 -23.86 -12.00 29.21
CA ILE A 278 -23.40 -11.13 30.28
C ILE A 278 -21.87 -11.30 30.40
N TYR A 279 -21.14 -10.32 29.89
CA TYR A 279 -19.68 -10.26 29.92
C TYR A 279 -19.23 -8.93 30.53
N GLU A 280 -19.15 -8.90 31.86
CA GLU A 280 -18.85 -7.71 32.66
C GLU A 280 -17.52 -7.01 32.28
N PRO A 281 -16.40 -7.71 31.96
CA PRO A 281 -15.13 -7.05 31.63
C PRO A 281 -15.17 -6.14 30.39
N MET A 282 -16.11 -6.36 29.47
CA MET A 282 -16.30 -5.52 28.28
C MET A 282 -17.61 -4.73 28.33
N ASN A 283 -18.28 -4.70 29.49
CA ASN A 283 -19.58 -4.06 29.68
C ASN A 283 -20.62 -4.52 28.65
N ILE A 284 -20.68 -5.83 28.40
CA ILE A 284 -21.66 -6.44 27.51
C ILE A 284 -22.73 -7.08 28.38
N ASP A 285 -23.97 -6.61 28.21
CA ASP A 285 -25.17 -7.19 28.79
C ASP A 285 -26.26 -7.06 27.73
N VAL A 286 -26.42 -8.12 26.94
CA VAL A 286 -27.30 -8.12 25.77
C VAL A 286 -28.00 -9.46 25.62
N GLU A 287 -29.24 -9.41 25.15
CA GLU A 287 -29.91 -10.57 24.58
C GLU A 287 -29.49 -10.71 23.12
N THR A 288 -29.04 -11.89 22.73
CA THR A 288 -28.54 -12.14 21.37
C THR A 288 -28.90 -13.54 20.90
N ARG A 289 -28.84 -13.74 19.59
CA ARG A 289 -29.25 -14.97 18.93
C ARG A 289 -28.05 -15.80 18.49
N ILE A 290 -28.16 -17.11 18.63
CA ILE A 290 -27.15 -18.06 18.14
C ILE A 290 -27.33 -18.30 16.64
N VAL A 291 -26.30 -18.01 15.86
CA VAL A 291 -26.32 -18.18 14.40
C VAL A 291 -25.56 -19.42 13.95
N ALA A 292 -24.56 -19.86 14.72
CA ALA A 292 -23.80 -21.07 14.45
C ALA A 292 -23.36 -21.75 15.74
N ILE A 293 -23.26 -23.08 15.68
CA ILE A 293 -22.74 -23.95 16.74
C ILE A 293 -21.69 -24.86 16.11
N GLU A 294 -20.56 -24.98 16.78
CA GLU A 294 -19.48 -25.92 16.46
C GLU A 294 -19.21 -26.79 17.70
N GLU A 295 -19.37 -28.10 17.54
CA GLU A 295 -19.24 -29.10 18.59
C GLU A 295 -18.08 -30.03 18.26
N GLU A 296 -17.20 -30.28 19.23
CA GLU A 296 -16.10 -31.23 19.10
C GLU A 296 -16.34 -32.41 20.05
N TYR A 297 -16.11 -33.61 19.53
CA TYR A 297 -16.33 -34.86 20.24
C TYR A 297 -15.03 -35.67 20.35
N ASP A 298 -14.93 -36.42 21.44
CA ASP A 298 -13.88 -37.42 21.59
C ASP A 298 -14.20 -38.73 20.84
N GLU A 299 -13.32 -39.72 20.99
CA GLU A 299 -13.46 -41.03 20.33
C GLU A 299 -14.66 -41.85 20.81
N ASN A 300 -15.19 -41.53 21.99
CA ASN A 300 -16.38 -42.16 22.56
C ASN A 300 -17.67 -41.41 22.16
N LEU A 301 -17.55 -40.39 21.29
CA LEU A 301 -18.62 -39.45 20.93
C LEU A 301 -19.14 -38.66 22.13
N GLU A 302 -18.30 -38.45 23.15
CA GLU A 302 -18.62 -37.50 24.21
C GLU A 302 -18.23 -36.09 23.78
N LEU A 303 -19.15 -35.15 23.98
CA LEU A 303 -18.92 -33.73 23.71
C LEU A 303 -17.82 -33.19 24.63
N ILE A 304 -16.74 -32.67 24.06
CA ILE A 304 -15.60 -32.09 24.78
C ILE A 304 -15.52 -30.57 24.67
N ARG A 305 -16.07 -30.00 23.59
CA ARG A 305 -16.06 -28.56 23.33
C ARG A 305 -17.30 -28.13 22.57
N THR A 306 -17.86 -26.99 22.96
CA THR A 306 -18.93 -26.32 22.22
C THR A 306 -18.59 -24.85 22.07
N LYS A 307 -18.56 -24.41 20.82
CA LYS A 307 -18.37 -23.02 20.45
C LYS A 307 -19.63 -22.52 19.79
N VAL A 308 -20.11 -21.35 20.20
CA VAL A 308 -21.25 -20.67 19.59
C VAL A 308 -20.80 -19.37 18.97
N THR A 309 -21.44 -19.01 17.87
CA THR A 309 -21.31 -17.68 17.27
C THR A 309 -22.64 -16.96 17.38
N LEU A 310 -22.57 -15.75 17.90
CA LEU A 310 -23.67 -14.81 18.10
C LEU A 310 -23.42 -13.63 17.17
N SER A 311 -24.42 -13.19 16.42
CA SER A 311 -24.20 -12.10 15.48
C SER A 311 -25.45 -11.26 15.24
N ASN A 312 -25.24 -9.96 15.00
CA ASN A 312 -26.26 -9.03 14.52
C ASN A 312 -26.35 -9.00 12.98
N ILE A 313 -25.61 -9.86 12.26
CA ILE A 313 -25.62 -9.94 10.80
C ILE A 313 -27.03 -10.29 10.33
N LYS A 314 -27.72 -9.30 9.74
CA LYS A 314 -28.99 -9.52 9.05
C LYS A 314 -28.72 -10.38 7.82
N GLN A 315 -29.23 -11.61 7.85
CA GLN A 315 -29.63 -12.47 6.70
C GLN A 315 -28.64 -12.83 5.58
N ASP A 316 -27.46 -12.22 5.46
CA ASP A 316 -26.45 -12.57 4.43
C ASP A 316 -25.33 -13.49 4.94
N PHE A 317 -25.56 -14.15 6.08
CA PHE A 317 -24.61 -15.10 6.68
C PHE A 317 -24.37 -16.34 5.79
N SER A 318 -25.35 -16.71 4.95
CA SER A 318 -25.20 -17.75 3.93
C SER A 318 -24.14 -17.37 2.89
N ASP A 319 -24.14 -16.14 2.38
CA ASP A 319 -23.20 -15.70 1.35
C ASP A 319 -21.81 -15.45 1.96
N ALA A 320 -21.73 -14.93 3.19
CA ALA A 320 -20.46 -14.73 3.90
C ALA A 320 -19.79 -16.05 4.32
N ILE A 321 -20.56 -17.09 4.64
CA ILE A 321 -20.02 -18.42 4.98
C ILE A 321 -19.86 -19.32 3.75
N THR A 322 -20.68 -19.19 2.71
CA THR A 322 -20.36 -19.79 1.40
C THR A 322 -19.08 -19.14 0.86
N SER A 323 -18.92 -17.83 1.04
CA SER A 323 -17.66 -17.12 0.78
C SER A 323 -16.56 -17.45 1.78
N ALA A 324 -16.86 -17.95 2.98
CA ALA A 324 -15.86 -18.48 3.93
C ALA A 324 -15.49 -19.94 3.61
N ILE A 325 -16.37 -20.69 2.95
CA ILE A 325 -16.08 -22.00 2.37
C ILE A 325 -15.28 -21.79 1.09
N ASP A 326 -15.67 -20.87 0.22
CA ASP A 326 -14.92 -20.44 -0.97
C ASP A 326 -13.63 -19.69 -0.61
N LYS A 327 -13.56 -18.95 0.51
CA LYS A 327 -12.30 -18.46 1.10
C LYS A 327 -11.52 -19.56 1.79
N SER A 328 -12.12 -20.54 2.45
CA SER A 328 -11.37 -21.71 2.91
C SER A 328 -10.81 -22.52 1.73
N LEU A 329 -11.48 -22.45 0.57
CA LEU A 329 -11.03 -23.02 -0.70
C LEU A 329 -9.96 -22.14 -1.39
N SER A 330 -10.09 -20.80 -1.36
CA SER A 330 -9.24 -19.84 -2.11
C SER A 330 -8.14 -19.13 -1.29
N GLU A 331 -8.27 -19.07 0.04
CA GLU A 331 -7.15 -18.82 0.96
C GLU A 331 -6.20 -20.02 0.97
N ILE A 332 -6.70 -21.19 0.59
CA ILE A 332 -5.91 -22.39 0.37
C ILE A 332 -5.53 -22.57 -1.10
N ILE A 333 -6.04 -21.90 -2.15
CA ILE A 333 -5.69 -22.18 -3.57
C ILE A 333 -5.83 -20.95 -4.51
N ASP A 334 -4.86 -20.65 -5.40
CA ASP A 334 -5.01 -19.70 -6.53
C ASP A 334 -5.72 -20.32 -7.74
N ASP A 335 -6.08 -19.51 -8.75
CA ASP A 335 -6.85 -19.92 -9.94
C ASP A 335 -6.23 -21.09 -10.76
N ASN A 336 -5.02 -21.56 -10.41
CA ASN A 336 -4.35 -22.71 -11.02
C ASN A 336 -4.34 -23.98 -10.13
N GLY A 337 -5.10 -24.04 -9.04
CA GLY A 337 -5.16 -25.26 -8.20
C GLY A 337 -3.99 -25.42 -7.23
N LYS A 338 -3.16 -24.38 -7.03
CA LYS A 338 -2.03 -24.38 -6.10
C LYS A 338 -2.31 -23.59 -4.85
N VAL A 339 -1.90 -24.14 -3.70
CA VAL A 339 -2.08 -23.46 -2.43
C VAL A 339 -1.34 -22.15 -2.34
N LYS A 340 -1.99 -21.09 -1.83
CA LYS A 340 -1.32 -19.91 -1.28
C LYS A 340 -0.57 -20.36 -0.02
N TYR A 341 0.50 -21.10 -0.24
CA TYR A 341 1.50 -21.35 0.77
C TYR A 341 2.09 -19.99 1.08
N ASN A 342 1.81 -19.47 2.27
CA ASN A 342 2.78 -18.62 2.93
C ASN A 342 4.13 -19.33 2.75
N VAL A 343 5.01 -18.64 2.03
CA VAL A 343 6.17 -19.18 1.34
C VAL A 343 6.97 -20.06 2.29
N LEU A 344 6.74 -21.38 2.25
CA LEU A 344 7.68 -22.33 2.79
C LEU A 344 8.88 -22.27 1.85
N ASP A 345 9.88 -21.53 2.28
CA ASP A 345 11.15 -21.35 1.60
C ASP A 345 11.69 -22.72 1.14
N ASP A 346 12.31 -22.76 -0.04
CA ASP A 346 12.81 -23.97 -0.66
C ASP A 346 13.83 -24.70 0.23
N GLY A 347 14.43 -24.00 1.19
CA GLY A 347 15.19 -24.58 2.28
C GLY A 347 14.43 -25.55 3.20
N VAL A 348 13.21 -25.21 3.63
CA VAL A 348 12.39 -26.07 4.51
C VAL A 348 11.92 -27.32 3.77
N LYS A 349 11.62 -27.18 2.47
CA LYS A 349 11.30 -28.31 1.59
C LYS A 349 12.49 -29.25 1.44
N ARG A 350 13.70 -28.71 1.21
CA ARG A 350 14.94 -29.49 1.12
C ARG A 350 15.25 -30.23 2.42
N ALA A 351 15.15 -29.57 3.57
CA ALA A 351 15.37 -30.21 4.87
C ALA A 351 14.36 -31.35 5.13
N SER A 352 13.09 -31.13 4.81
CA SER A 352 12.03 -32.15 4.95
C SER A 352 12.26 -33.35 4.02
N ALA A 353 12.73 -33.12 2.80
CA ALA A 353 13.06 -34.19 1.86
C ALA A 353 14.27 -35.02 2.35
N ALA A 354 15.32 -34.35 2.84
CA ALA A 354 16.52 -35.02 3.35
C ALA A 354 16.19 -35.97 4.52
N ILE A 355 15.36 -35.53 5.47
CA ILE A 355 14.91 -36.38 6.60
C ILE A 355 14.12 -37.59 6.11
N LYS A 356 13.22 -37.40 5.12
CA LYS A 356 12.40 -38.50 4.58
C LYS A 356 13.21 -39.52 3.78
N SER A 357 14.34 -39.14 3.22
CA SER A 357 15.23 -40.01 2.45
C SER A 357 16.30 -40.74 3.26
N ALA A 358 16.49 -40.38 4.53
CA ALA A 358 17.56 -40.93 5.35
C ALA A 358 17.24 -42.39 5.75
N GLU A 359 18.09 -43.32 5.34
CA GLU A 359 18.17 -44.66 5.94
C GLU A 359 18.88 -44.49 7.29
N THR A 360 18.30 -44.95 8.40
CA THR A 360 18.87 -44.75 9.75
C THR A 360 18.85 -46.05 10.55
N ALA A 361 19.92 -46.31 11.30
CA ALA A 361 19.99 -47.35 12.32
C ALA A 361 20.04 -46.69 13.71
N LEU A 362 19.16 -47.13 14.62
CA LEU A 362 19.10 -46.59 15.99
C LEU A 362 19.94 -47.44 16.93
N THR A 363 20.84 -46.80 17.67
CA THR A 363 21.63 -47.42 18.75
C THR A 363 21.44 -46.64 20.06
N PHE A 364 21.57 -47.32 21.19
CA PHE A 364 21.26 -46.78 22.52
C PHE A 364 22.51 -46.73 23.40
N GLU A 365 23.53 -46.00 22.96
CA GLU A 365 24.79 -45.81 23.68
C GLU A 365 24.99 -44.30 23.93
N ASN A 366 25.03 -43.89 25.21
CA ASN A 366 25.13 -42.48 25.63
C ASN A 366 24.00 -41.56 25.11
N GLY A 367 22.84 -42.14 24.83
CA GLY A 367 21.69 -41.47 24.22
C GLY A 367 21.02 -42.35 23.18
N ILE A 368 20.13 -41.74 22.39
CA ILE A 368 19.63 -42.32 21.15
C ILE A 368 20.50 -41.79 20.02
N LEU A 369 21.20 -42.67 19.31
CA LEU A 369 21.99 -42.31 18.14
C LEU A 369 21.31 -42.85 16.89
N ALA A 370 20.92 -41.96 15.97
CA ALA A 370 20.49 -42.31 14.62
C ALA A 370 21.68 -42.21 13.68
N ILE A 371 22.24 -43.36 13.31
CA ILE A 371 23.45 -43.47 12.50
C ILE A 371 23.05 -43.78 11.06
N ASP A 372 23.61 -43.04 10.09
CA ASP A 372 23.47 -43.36 8.66
C ASP A 372 24.19 -44.69 8.36
N PRO A 373 23.48 -45.76 7.95
CA PRO A 373 24.08 -47.06 7.65
C PRO A 373 25.09 -47.03 6.51
N LYS A 374 25.02 -46.02 5.61
CA LYS A 374 25.94 -45.85 4.49
C LYS A 374 27.18 -45.05 4.87
N ASN A 375 27.10 -44.22 5.91
CA ASN A 375 28.23 -43.45 6.41
C ASN A 375 28.12 -43.23 7.93
N PRO A 376 28.75 -44.08 8.75
CA PRO A 376 28.66 -44.00 10.21
C PRO A 376 29.16 -42.68 10.83
N ASN A 377 29.89 -41.86 10.08
CA ASN A 377 30.29 -40.53 10.55
C ASN A 377 29.11 -39.55 10.61
N ASN A 378 28.08 -39.77 9.80
CA ASN A 378 26.84 -39.00 9.81
C ASN A 378 25.89 -39.60 10.83
N LEU A 379 25.64 -38.87 11.92
CA LEU A 379 24.71 -39.31 12.95
C LEU A 379 23.96 -38.15 13.57
N VAL A 380 22.79 -38.44 14.13
CA VAL A 380 22.04 -37.55 15.01
C VAL A 380 22.02 -38.15 16.39
N ALA A 381 22.48 -37.40 17.39
CA ALA A 381 22.47 -37.81 18.79
C ALA A 381 21.37 -37.08 19.55
N PHE A 382 20.64 -37.80 20.39
CA PHE A 382 19.67 -37.24 21.33
C PHE A 382 19.88 -37.81 22.73
N ASN A 383 20.18 -36.96 23.70
CA ASN A 383 20.32 -37.34 25.11
C ASN A 383 19.92 -36.19 26.04
N SER A 384 20.18 -36.35 27.33
CA SER A 384 19.82 -35.35 28.35
C SER A 384 20.50 -33.99 28.17
N ALA A 385 21.61 -33.92 27.44
CA ALA A 385 22.30 -32.66 27.14
C ALA A 385 21.72 -31.94 25.91
N GLY A 386 21.05 -32.65 24.99
CA GLY A 386 20.40 -32.04 23.83
C GLY A 386 20.25 -32.95 22.61
N LEU A 387 19.98 -32.31 21.46
CA LEU A 387 19.90 -32.90 20.12
C LEU A 387 21.02 -32.32 19.26
N GLY A 388 21.80 -33.14 18.57
CA GLY A 388 22.89 -32.67 17.72
C GLY A 388 23.08 -33.48 16.45
N ILE A 389 23.53 -32.82 15.38
CA ILE A 389 23.91 -33.46 14.11
C ILE A 389 25.44 -33.48 14.02
N SER A 390 26.01 -34.66 13.79
CA SER A 390 27.44 -34.90 13.61
C SER A 390 27.72 -35.41 12.21
N ARG A 391 28.88 -35.04 11.66
CA ARG A 391 29.43 -35.57 10.40
C ARG A 391 30.82 -36.21 10.56
N ASP A 392 31.28 -36.40 11.79
CA ASP A 392 32.61 -36.92 12.14
C ASP A 392 32.57 -38.06 13.17
N GLY A 393 31.43 -38.76 13.25
CA GLY A 393 31.25 -39.92 14.13
C GLY A 393 30.97 -39.57 15.59
N GLY A 394 30.48 -38.36 15.85
CA GLY A 394 30.08 -37.89 17.18
C GLY A 394 31.17 -37.11 17.91
N GLN A 395 32.25 -36.72 17.22
CA GLN A 395 33.31 -35.90 17.81
C GLN A 395 32.89 -34.44 17.93
N THR A 396 32.16 -33.91 16.94
CA THR A 396 31.61 -32.55 16.97
C THR A 396 30.17 -32.47 16.47
N PHE A 397 29.37 -31.61 17.12
CA PHE A 397 27.99 -31.31 16.73
C PHE A 397 27.88 -29.84 16.33
N LYS A 398 28.08 -29.55 15.04
CA LYS A 398 28.08 -28.17 14.52
C LYS A 398 26.70 -27.53 14.53
N GLU A 399 25.66 -28.36 14.51
CA GLU A 399 24.26 -27.97 14.58
C GLU A 399 23.63 -28.73 15.75
N ALA A 400 23.28 -28.00 16.82
CA ALA A 400 22.81 -28.60 18.05
C ALA A 400 21.79 -27.71 18.77
N LEU A 401 20.83 -28.34 19.43
CA LEU A 401 19.90 -27.71 20.36
C LEU A 401 20.17 -28.29 21.76
N THR A 402 20.66 -27.45 22.67
CA THR A 402 20.97 -27.81 24.05
C THR A 402 20.24 -26.88 25.02
N TYR A 403 20.40 -27.09 26.33
CA TYR A 403 19.90 -26.18 27.35
C TYR A 403 20.56 -24.78 27.28
N GLU A 404 21.70 -24.64 26.60
CA GLU A 404 22.39 -23.36 26.37
C GLU A 404 21.85 -22.61 25.15
N GLY A 405 21.09 -23.29 24.29
CA GLY A 405 20.42 -22.68 23.14
C GLY A 405 20.58 -23.47 21.84
N LEU A 406 20.26 -22.81 20.72
CA LEU A 406 20.39 -23.35 19.37
C LEU A 406 21.68 -22.86 18.72
N VAL A 407 22.56 -23.79 18.36
CA VAL A 407 23.71 -23.55 17.47
C VAL A 407 23.33 -24.04 16.09
N ALA A 408 23.33 -23.14 15.11
CA ALA A 408 23.05 -23.47 13.72
C ALA A 408 24.01 -22.72 12.81
N SER A 409 24.70 -23.45 11.91
CA SER A 409 25.55 -22.86 10.87
C SER A 409 24.73 -22.17 9.77
N VAL A 410 23.54 -22.72 9.46
CA VAL A 410 22.54 -22.14 8.57
C VAL A 410 21.15 -22.39 9.15
N GLY A 411 20.39 -21.33 9.42
CA GLY A 411 19.00 -21.38 9.87
C GLY A 411 18.05 -20.89 8.78
N ILE A 412 17.15 -21.76 8.31
CA ILE A 412 16.10 -21.37 7.37
C ILE A 412 14.79 -21.31 8.15
N VAL A 413 14.35 -20.09 8.45
CA VAL A 413 13.21 -19.82 9.32
C VAL A 413 12.18 -19.02 8.55
N GLY A 414 10.98 -19.57 8.37
CA GLY A 414 9.92 -18.89 7.62
C GLY A 414 9.37 -17.64 8.31
N TYR A 415 9.28 -17.66 9.64
CA TYR A 415 8.90 -16.50 10.45
C TYR A 415 9.57 -16.58 11.82
N PHE A 416 10.21 -15.49 12.26
CA PHE A 416 10.90 -15.43 13.55
C PHE A 416 10.27 -14.34 14.44
N SER A 417 9.45 -14.76 15.41
CA SER A 417 8.84 -13.87 16.40
C SER A 417 9.64 -13.92 17.70
N ALA A 418 10.23 -12.80 18.10
CA ALA A 418 10.99 -12.70 19.33
C ALA A 418 10.88 -11.30 19.92
N ASN A 419 10.89 -11.19 21.26
CA ASN A 419 10.89 -9.90 21.96
C ASN A 419 12.21 -9.15 21.74
N ASN A 420 13.34 -9.89 21.70
CA ASN A 420 14.67 -9.33 21.51
C ASN A 420 15.40 -10.12 20.42
N ILE A 421 15.90 -9.41 19.40
CA ILE A 421 16.74 -9.99 18.34
C ILE A 421 18.08 -9.24 18.37
N ARG A 422 19.14 -9.94 18.78
CA ARG A 422 20.52 -9.43 18.65
C ARG A 422 21.18 -10.18 17.50
N SER A 423 21.31 -9.50 16.37
CA SER A 423 22.01 -10.02 15.20
C SER A 423 23.37 -9.33 15.04
N GLY A 424 24.32 -10.01 14.40
CA GLY A 424 25.54 -9.38 13.89
C GLY A 424 25.22 -8.59 12.62
N THR A 425 25.50 -9.18 11.47
CA THR A 425 25.13 -8.62 10.16
C THR A 425 23.79 -9.20 9.69
N ILE A 426 22.87 -8.34 9.24
CA ILE A 426 21.66 -8.74 8.52
C ILE A 426 21.92 -8.45 7.03
N ASP A 427 22.20 -9.49 6.25
CA ASP A 427 22.34 -9.40 4.78
C ASP A 427 21.03 -9.89 4.13
N ALA A 428 20.22 -8.94 3.64
CA ALA A 428 18.90 -9.22 3.10
C ALA A 428 18.60 -8.29 1.91
N GLU A 429 17.93 -8.82 0.89
CA GLU A 429 17.54 -8.05 -0.31
C GLU A 429 16.51 -6.96 0.02
N ASP A 430 15.60 -7.25 0.94
CA ASP A 430 14.55 -6.35 1.39
C ASP A 430 14.39 -6.39 2.92
N VAL A 431 14.61 -5.24 3.57
CA VAL A 431 14.39 -5.06 5.01
C VAL A 431 13.32 -3.99 5.20
N LYS A 432 12.14 -4.39 5.71
CA LYS A 432 11.06 -3.47 6.07
C LYS A 432 10.93 -3.41 7.59
N VAL A 433 11.42 -2.33 8.19
CA VAL A 433 11.23 -2.04 9.62
C VAL A 433 10.01 -1.14 9.78
N ILE A 434 9.03 -1.56 10.58
CA ILE A 434 7.81 -0.80 10.87
C ILE A 434 7.90 -0.35 12.33
N ASN A 435 7.63 0.93 12.59
CA ASN A 435 7.65 1.51 13.95
C ASN A 435 9.00 1.38 14.67
N LEU A 436 10.10 1.64 13.97
CA LEU A 436 11.42 1.68 14.61
C LEU A 436 11.46 2.79 15.67
N LYS A 437 11.46 2.39 16.95
CA LYS A 437 11.73 3.28 18.09
C LYS A 437 13.12 2.92 18.62
N ALA A 438 14.13 3.65 18.13
CA ALA A 438 15.52 3.50 18.55
C ALA A 438 15.99 4.81 19.19
N ASP A 439 16.78 4.70 20.26
CA ASP A 439 17.45 5.86 20.86
C ASP A 439 18.50 6.42 19.89
N ASP A 440 19.23 5.56 19.17
CA ASP A 440 20.19 5.91 18.12
C ASP A 440 20.17 4.91 16.95
N ILE A 441 20.43 5.41 15.74
CA ILE A 441 20.70 4.60 14.52
C ILE A 441 22.08 4.97 13.99
N VAL A 442 23.11 4.21 14.41
CA VAL A 442 24.46 4.37 13.88
C VAL A 442 24.59 3.53 12.61
N SER A 443 24.61 4.20 11.46
CA SER A 443 24.82 3.56 10.16
C SER A 443 26.14 4.01 9.54
N GLY A 444 26.82 3.09 8.86
CA GLY A 444 28.00 3.41 8.05
C GLY A 444 27.60 4.12 6.75
N ILE A 445 27.65 3.41 5.63
CA ILE A 445 27.28 3.96 4.31
C ILE A 445 25.83 3.61 3.99
N LEU A 446 24.96 4.62 3.89
CA LEU A 446 23.61 4.47 3.32
C LEU A 446 23.68 4.66 1.79
N ARG A 447 23.30 3.63 1.02
CA ARG A 447 23.24 3.68 -0.46
C ARG A 447 21.81 3.55 -0.95
N SER A 448 21.47 4.28 -2.02
CA SER A 448 20.17 4.18 -2.67
C SER A 448 20.01 2.87 -3.45
N ARG A 449 18.84 2.24 -3.38
CA ARG A 449 18.38 1.27 -4.39
C ARG A 449 17.81 2.05 -5.58
N ASN A 450 18.15 1.66 -6.82
CA ASN A 450 17.65 2.29 -8.05
C ASN A 450 17.95 3.80 -8.18
N ASN A 451 19.14 4.24 -7.78
CA ASN A 451 19.61 5.63 -7.88
C ASN A 451 18.75 6.66 -7.13
N ARG A 452 17.90 6.23 -6.19
CA ARG A 452 17.05 7.13 -5.39
C ARG A 452 17.10 6.78 -3.91
N PHE A 453 17.60 7.70 -3.10
CA PHE A 453 17.42 7.68 -1.66
C PHE A 453 16.23 8.59 -1.33
N ARG A 454 15.14 8.02 -0.82
CA ARG A 454 13.91 8.76 -0.52
C ARG A 454 13.75 8.86 1.00
N ILE A 455 13.69 10.09 1.50
CA ILE A 455 13.11 10.41 2.81
C ILE A 455 11.81 11.14 2.51
N ASP A 456 10.68 10.56 2.87
CA ASP A 456 9.38 11.20 2.73
C ASP A 456 9.05 11.92 4.03
N LEU A 457 8.90 13.24 3.95
CA LEU A 457 8.76 14.08 5.13
C LEU A 457 7.30 14.46 5.41
N ASP A 458 6.32 14.23 4.53
CA ASP A 458 4.89 14.62 4.67
C ASP A 458 4.60 15.72 5.73
N ARG A 459 4.99 16.98 5.42
CA ARG A 459 4.86 18.17 6.31
C ARG A 459 5.71 18.16 7.60
N SER A 460 6.77 17.38 7.63
CA SER A 460 7.74 17.24 8.71
C SER A 460 9.13 17.70 8.25
N GLY A 461 10.11 17.62 9.15
CA GLY A 461 11.50 18.02 8.88
C GLY A 461 12.52 17.02 9.41
N ILE A 462 13.75 17.15 8.92
CA ILE A 462 14.94 16.49 9.46
C ILE A 462 15.67 17.53 10.30
N ASP A 463 15.81 17.23 11.59
CA ASP A 463 16.49 18.08 12.56
C ASP A 463 17.90 17.55 12.86
N PHE A 464 18.88 18.43 12.78
CA PHE A 464 20.26 18.16 13.19
C PHE A 464 20.53 18.90 14.49
N TYR A 465 20.80 18.15 15.55
CA TYR A 465 21.12 18.70 16.86
C TYR A 465 22.64 18.77 17.06
N SER A 466 23.10 19.73 17.86
CA SER A 466 24.48 19.80 18.35
C SER A 466 24.75 18.69 19.37
N GLU A 467 26.03 18.47 19.71
CA GLU A 467 26.44 17.61 20.83
C GLU A 467 25.82 18.03 22.18
N THR A 468 25.32 19.27 22.28
CA THR A 468 24.63 19.80 23.47
C THR A 468 23.10 19.63 23.43
N GLY A 469 22.55 19.01 22.38
CA GLY A 469 21.12 18.78 22.23
C GLY A 469 20.31 19.99 21.72
N LYS A 470 20.97 21.07 21.31
CA LYS A 470 20.31 22.23 20.65
C LYS A 470 20.17 22.01 19.14
N LEU A 471 19.04 22.39 18.54
CA LEU A 471 18.82 22.35 17.09
C LEU A 471 19.81 23.30 16.38
N VAL A 472 20.51 22.79 15.38
CA VAL A 472 21.52 23.53 14.59
C VAL A 472 21.06 23.74 13.16
N THR A 473 20.57 22.68 12.51
CA THR A 473 20.11 22.73 11.12
C THR A 473 18.79 21.99 10.98
N GLN A 474 17.87 22.51 10.17
CA GLN A 474 16.63 21.83 9.82
C GLN A 474 16.43 21.80 8.30
N ILE A 475 16.05 20.64 7.78
CA ILE A 475 15.57 20.48 6.38
C ILE A 475 14.08 20.18 6.44
N ALA A 476 13.24 21.12 6.00
CA ALA A 476 11.79 20.97 6.09
C ALA A 476 11.09 21.31 4.78
N GLN A 477 9.91 20.70 4.59
CA GLN A 477 9.00 21.05 3.50
C GLN A 477 7.87 21.93 4.02
N ALA A 478 7.56 23.00 3.28
CA ALA A 478 6.43 23.87 3.57
C ALA A 478 5.57 24.09 2.32
N LYS A 479 4.25 24.26 2.52
CA LYS A 479 3.33 24.73 1.49
C LYS A 479 3.13 26.22 1.64
N THR A 480 3.61 27.00 0.68
CA THR A 480 3.32 28.43 0.61
C THR A 480 2.13 28.66 -0.32
N ARG A 481 1.12 29.42 0.13
CA ARG A 481 0.09 29.96 -0.76
C ARG A 481 0.63 31.17 -1.49
N GLN A 482 0.57 31.14 -2.81
CA GLN A 482 0.84 32.31 -3.63
C GLN A 482 -0.37 33.26 -3.62
N ALA A 483 -0.14 34.51 -4.02
CA ALA A 483 -1.17 35.56 -4.03
C ALA A 483 -2.34 35.24 -4.98
N ASP A 484 -2.13 34.35 -5.97
CA ASP A 484 -3.14 33.88 -6.91
C ASP A 484 -3.96 32.68 -6.39
N GLY A 485 -3.70 32.22 -5.16
CA GLY A 485 -4.38 31.08 -4.54
C GLY A 485 -3.77 29.71 -4.84
N SER A 486 -2.74 29.63 -5.68
CA SER A 486 -1.99 28.38 -5.93
C SER A 486 -1.10 28.01 -4.74
N SER A 487 -0.83 26.71 -4.55
CA SER A 487 0.11 26.23 -3.52
C SER A 487 1.42 25.78 -4.15
N ALA A 488 2.54 26.32 -3.68
CA ALA A 488 3.87 25.83 -4.01
C ALA A 488 4.44 25.04 -2.83
N GLU A 489 5.04 23.88 -3.11
CA GLU A 489 5.85 23.16 -2.13
C GLU A 489 7.29 23.69 -2.21
N ILE A 490 7.81 24.17 -1.09
CA ILE A 490 9.19 24.62 -0.96
C ILE A 490 9.94 23.70 -0.01
N THR A 491 11.20 23.41 -0.34
CA THR A 491 12.16 22.83 0.60
C THR A 491 13.11 23.94 1.02
N TYR A 492 13.28 24.15 2.32
CA TYR A 492 14.22 25.14 2.83
C TYR A 492 15.20 24.50 3.82
N PHE A 493 16.40 25.07 3.86
CA PHE A 493 17.45 24.72 4.81
C PHE A 493 17.55 25.86 5.82
N GLY A 494 17.08 25.63 7.05
CA GLY A 494 17.21 26.58 8.15
C GLY A 494 18.48 26.28 8.96
N VAL A 495 19.22 27.32 9.32
CA VAL A 495 20.35 27.22 10.26
C VAL A 495 20.04 28.13 11.45
N SER A 496 20.04 27.57 12.66
CA SER A 496 19.86 28.32 13.91
C SER A 496 21.20 28.57 14.60
N GLU A 497 21.26 29.66 15.36
CA GLU A 497 22.47 30.10 16.06
C GLU A 497 22.96 29.03 17.05
N ALA A 498 24.14 28.48 16.80
CA ALA A 498 24.86 27.64 17.77
C ALA A 498 25.80 28.54 18.57
N GLU A 499 25.79 28.43 19.90
CA GLU A 499 26.62 29.26 20.78
C GLU A 499 28.10 29.21 20.36
N GLY A 500 28.62 30.34 19.87
CA GLY A 500 30.05 30.66 19.87
C GLY A 500 30.88 30.31 18.63
N VAL A 501 30.32 29.78 17.55
CA VAL A 501 31.09 29.53 16.31
C VAL A 501 30.25 29.87 15.08
N ALA A 502 30.86 30.54 14.10
CA ALA A 502 30.22 30.94 12.85
C ALA A 502 29.37 29.80 12.24
N THR A 503 28.05 29.95 12.29
CA THR A 503 27.10 29.05 11.61
C THR A 503 26.90 29.52 10.18
N GLY A 504 27.16 28.63 9.21
CA GLY A 504 27.01 28.92 7.79
C GLY A 504 26.58 27.69 6.99
N LEU A 505 25.76 27.92 5.97
CA LEU A 505 25.38 26.91 4.98
C LEU A 505 26.24 27.13 3.73
N ALA A 506 27.17 26.22 3.46
CA ALA A 506 28.07 26.31 2.31
C ALA A 506 27.58 25.45 1.14
N PHE A 507 27.41 26.06 -0.04
CA PHE A 507 27.17 25.36 -1.31
C PHE A 507 28.40 25.52 -2.19
N GLY A 508 29.08 24.42 -2.53
CA GLY A 508 30.35 24.52 -3.26
C GLY A 508 30.97 23.19 -3.68
N LYS A 509 31.91 23.24 -4.64
CA LYS A 509 32.72 22.07 -5.04
C LYS A 509 33.92 21.97 -4.12
N ARG A 510 34.14 20.79 -3.53
CA ARG A 510 35.34 20.49 -2.76
C ARG A 510 36.50 20.27 -3.72
N ALA A 511 37.55 21.08 -3.59
CA ALA A 511 38.78 20.90 -4.34
C ALA A 511 39.61 19.75 -3.75
N ALA A 512 40.56 19.23 -4.52
CA ALA A 512 41.40 18.10 -4.12
C ALA A 512 42.29 18.41 -2.90
N ASP A 513 42.56 19.69 -2.64
CA ASP A 513 43.31 20.20 -1.49
C ASP A 513 42.45 20.37 -0.22
N GLY A 514 41.14 20.06 -0.29
CA GLY A 514 40.20 20.18 0.82
C GLY A 514 39.55 21.55 0.96
N SER A 515 39.92 22.55 0.14
CA SER A 515 39.25 23.84 0.10
C SER A 515 37.86 23.74 -0.55
N PHE A 516 36.96 24.66 -0.20
CA PHE A 516 35.62 24.74 -0.76
C PHE A 516 35.49 26.01 -1.60
N GLY A 517 35.19 25.87 -2.89
CA GLY A 517 34.78 26.99 -3.73
C GLY A 517 33.27 27.17 -3.65
N ASN A 518 32.79 28.31 -3.15
CA ASN A 518 31.37 28.56 -2.95
C ASN A 518 30.73 29.16 -4.21
N SER A 519 29.73 28.49 -4.79
CA SER A 519 28.96 29.03 -5.92
C SER A 519 27.48 28.62 -5.80
N ILE A 520 26.58 29.60 -5.89
CA ILE A 520 25.14 29.37 -6.07
C ILE A 520 24.87 29.52 -7.57
N TYR A 521 24.59 28.40 -8.25
CA TYR A 521 24.29 28.38 -9.69
C TYR A 521 22.79 28.13 -9.89
N ILE A 522 22.08 29.09 -10.50
CA ILE A 522 20.65 28.99 -10.78
C ILE A 522 20.47 28.88 -12.29
N GLU A 523 20.21 27.67 -12.77
CA GLU A 523 19.84 27.41 -14.16
C GLU A 523 18.33 27.15 -14.23
N SER A 524 17.56 28.23 -14.42
CA SER A 524 16.12 28.17 -14.59
C SER A 524 15.67 29.23 -15.59
N ARG A 525 14.54 29.00 -16.25
CA ARG A 525 13.90 29.99 -17.13
C ARG A 525 13.50 31.25 -16.35
N TYR A 526 13.27 31.13 -15.05
CA TYR A 526 13.06 32.22 -14.08
C TYR A 526 13.70 31.82 -12.73
N GLY A 527 14.49 32.70 -12.12
CA GLY A 527 15.10 32.44 -10.81
C GLY A 527 15.66 33.70 -10.16
N ASP A 528 15.27 33.95 -8.92
CA ASP A 528 15.66 35.12 -8.15
C ASP A 528 16.48 34.69 -6.91
N VAL A 529 17.57 35.40 -6.62
CA VAL A 529 18.26 35.31 -5.31
C VAL A 529 17.79 36.49 -4.46
N TYR A 530 16.96 36.24 -3.45
CA TYR A 530 16.46 37.28 -2.56
C TYR A 530 17.24 37.27 -1.24
N MET A 531 18.04 38.32 -1.00
CA MET A 531 18.72 38.54 0.28
C MET A 531 18.03 39.70 1.01
N ARG A 532 17.32 39.42 2.11
CA ARG A 532 16.88 40.49 3.01
C ARG A 532 18.05 40.89 3.92
N PRO A 533 18.14 42.15 4.38
CA PRO A 533 19.22 42.59 5.26
C PRO A 533 19.35 41.68 6.51
N PRO A 534 20.58 41.37 6.97
CA PRO A 534 21.78 42.18 6.81
C PRO A 534 22.94 41.49 6.04
N THR A 535 23.62 42.29 5.22
CA THR A 535 25.06 42.25 4.87
C THR A 535 25.72 40.91 4.47
N LEU A 536 26.23 40.87 3.23
CA LEU A 536 27.22 39.88 2.78
C LEU A 536 28.60 40.19 3.39
N TYR A 537 29.10 39.35 4.29
CA TYR A 537 30.42 39.49 4.91
C TYR A 537 31.39 38.49 4.28
N ILE A 538 32.41 38.96 3.57
CA ILE A 538 33.47 38.11 2.98
C ILE A 538 34.78 38.44 3.68
N ILE A 539 35.31 37.50 4.46
CA ILE A 539 36.61 37.61 5.12
C ILE A 539 37.59 36.69 4.38
N PRO A 540 38.38 37.21 3.44
CA PRO A 540 39.37 36.39 2.77
C PRO A 540 40.60 36.21 3.65
N SER A 541 41.18 35.01 3.66
CA SER A 541 42.46 34.75 4.33
C SER A 541 43.67 35.31 3.56
N GLU A 542 43.47 35.74 2.31
CA GLU A 542 44.48 36.34 1.41
C GLU A 542 43.89 37.50 0.58
N LYS A 543 44.60 37.98 -0.46
CA LYS A 543 44.10 38.99 -1.41
C LYS A 543 42.84 38.49 -2.12
N MET A 544 41.71 39.13 -1.84
CA MET A 544 40.46 38.88 -2.55
C MET A 544 40.31 39.80 -3.76
N ARG A 545 39.99 39.21 -4.90
CA ARG A 545 39.50 39.92 -6.08
C ARG A 545 38.00 39.67 -6.20
N VAL A 546 37.19 40.68 -5.87
CA VAL A 546 35.74 40.65 -6.11
C VAL A 546 35.50 41.23 -7.50
N GLU A 547 35.18 40.38 -8.47
CA GLU A 547 34.70 40.80 -9.79
C GLU A 547 33.20 40.54 -9.90
N ALA A 548 32.40 41.60 -9.80
CA ALA A 548 31.00 41.56 -10.20
C ALA A 548 30.91 41.93 -11.68
N ARG A 549 30.56 40.97 -12.54
CA ARG A 549 30.37 41.19 -13.97
C ARG A 549 28.94 40.84 -14.34
N ALA A 550 28.10 41.86 -14.53
CA ALA A 550 26.74 41.71 -15.05
C ALA A 550 26.78 41.95 -16.56
N GLU A 551 26.62 40.89 -17.36
CA GLU A 551 26.61 40.96 -18.82
C GLU A 551 25.17 40.80 -19.30
N PHE A 552 24.58 41.89 -19.80
CA PHE A 552 23.21 41.88 -20.29
C PHE A 552 23.21 41.65 -21.81
N HIS A 553 22.76 40.47 -22.22
CA HIS A 553 22.67 40.12 -23.65
C HIS A 553 21.45 40.76 -24.35
N HIS A 554 20.58 41.46 -23.61
CA HIS A 554 19.45 42.25 -24.10
C HIS A 554 19.38 43.60 -23.35
N PRO A 555 18.74 44.65 -23.92
CA PRO A 555 18.62 45.94 -23.25
C PRO A 555 17.92 45.81 -21.89
N VAL A 556 18.57 46.27 -20.83
CA VAL A 556 17.95 46.39 -19.50
C VAL A 556 17.13 47.67 -19.46
N ARG A 557 15.82 47.53 -19.29
CA ARG A 557 14.95 48.65 -18.94
C ARG A 557 14.82 48.72 -17.43
N PHE A 558 15.34 49.79 -16.84
CA PHE A 558 14.93 50.20 -15.51
C PHE A 558 13.64 51.00 -15.68
N ASP A 559 12.50 50.34 -15.54
CA ASP A 559 11.23 51.06 -15.41
C ASP A 559 11.27 51.90 -14.12
N ALA A 560 10.55 53.02 -14.11
CA ALA A 560 10.56 54.06 -13.08
C ALA A 560 10.04 53.63 -11.69
N SER A 561 10.25 52.37 -11.33
CA SER A 561 10.13 51.88 -9.97
C SER A 561 11.31 52.41 -9.13
N PRO A 562 11.04 53.06 -7.99
CA PRO A 562 12.08 53.53 -7.05
C PRO A 562 12.91 52.39 -6.42
N LEU A 563 12.66 51.13 -6.78
CA LEU A 563 13.37 49.95 -6.27
C LEU A 563 14.45 49.43 -7.25
N SER A 564 14.51 49.97 -8.46
CA SER A 564 15.52 49.62 -9.47
C SER A 564 16.82 50.41 -9.22
N LYS A 565 17.71 49.92 -8.34
CA LYS A 565 19.02 50.54 -8.06
C LYS A 565 20.13 49.49 -7.88
N ILE A 566 21.36 49.86 -8.24
CA ILE A 566 22.59 49.14 -7.88
C ILE A 566 23.39 50.08 -6.98
N GLU A 567 23.59 49.70 -5.71
CA GLU A 567 24.37 50.46 -4.73
C GLU A 567 25.51 49.60 -4.18
N GLY A 568 26.68 50.20 -3.98
CA GLY A 568 27.79 49.60 -3.26
C GLY A 568 28.55 50.68 -2.48
N ALA A 569 28.81 50.44 -1.20
CA ALA A 569 29.66 51.28 -0.37
C ALA A 569 30.82 50.44 0.17
N MET A 570 32.05 50.96 0.07
CA MET A 570 33.26 50.33 0.61
C MET A 570 33.81 51.17 1.75
N LYS A 571 34.19 50.54 2.88
CA LYS A 571 34.80 51.19 4.05
C LYS A 571 35.95 50.33 4.56
N GLY A 572 37.13 50.93 4.76
CA GLY A 572 38.33 50.32 5.33
C GLY A 572 39.28 51.39 5.85
N GLU A 573 40.11 51.07 6.84
CA GLU A 573 41.01 52.04 7.51
C GLU A 573 42.12 52.54 6.58
N GLU A 574 42.57 51.71 5.65
CA GLU A 574 43.36 52.09 4.49
C GLU A 574 42.86 51.34 3.26
N TRP A 575 42.83 52.03 2.13
CA TRP A 575 42.55 51.44 0.83
C TRP A 575 43.61 51.91 -0.15
N THR A 576 44.24 50.97 -0.84
CA THR A 576 45.23 51.26 -1.88
C THR A 576 44.77 50.61 -3.17
N ILE A 577 44.53 51.42 -4.21
CA ILE A 577 44.39 50.91 -5.57
C ILE A 577 45.81 50.64 -6.05
N VAL A 578 46.25 49.38 -5.97
CA VAL A 578 47.58 48.99 -6.45
C VAL A 578 47.48 48.83 -7.97
N PRO A 579 48.17 49.67 -8.77
CA PRO A 579 48.26 49.44 -10.20
C PRO A 579 49.02 48.13 -10.40
N GLY A 580 48.51 47.22 -11.23
CA GLY A 580 49.33 46.10 -11.68
C GLY A 580 50.61 46.65 -12.29
N GLU A 581 51.77 46.13 -11.86
CA GLU A 581 53.06 46.46 -12.45
C GLU A 581 53.04 46.04 -13.92
N GLY A 582 52.77 47.03 -14.77
CA GLY A 582 52.37 46.85 -16.17
C GLY A 582 51.62 48.08 -16.67
N ASP A 583 52.26 49.23 -16.50
CA ASP A 583 51.94 50.57 -17.02
C ASP A 583 50.56 51.20 -16.75
N ARG A 584 50.62 52.09 -15.74
CA ARG A 584 49.91 53.38 -15.59
C ARG A 584 48.48 53.32 -15.00
N GLY A 585 48.44 52.88 -13.74
CA GLY A 585 48.09 53.77 -12.63
C GLY A 585 46.80 54.58 -12.76
N GLY A 586 45.67 53.93 -12.50
CA GLY A 586 44.36 54.57 -12.27
C GLY A 586 43.25 53.52 -12.26
N ALA A 587 42.27 53.63 -11.35
CA ALA A 587 41.12 52.74 -11.35
C ALA A 587 40.35 52.82 -12.68
N ALA A 588 40.20 51.69 -13.37
CA ALA A 588 39.47 51.62 -14.64
C ALA A 588 38.35 50.58 -14.57
N ILE A 589 37.10 51.03 -14.71
CA ILE A 589 35.95 50.18 -15.02
C ILE A 589 35.85 50.10 -16.55
N ARG A 590 36.03 48.92 -17.14
CA ARG A 590 35.76 48.67 -18.57
C ARG A 590 35.18 47.26 -18.79
N PRO A 591 34.16 47.09 -19.67
CA PRO A 591 33.70 45.78 -20.10
C PRO A 591 34.67 45.20 -21.15
N TRP A 592 35.20 44.00 -20.91
CA TRP A 592 35.76 43.14 -21.98
C TRP A 592 34.57 42.50 -22.73
N THR A 593 34.61 42.04 -23.99
CA THR A 593 35.41 40.91 -24.45
C THR A 593 35.52 40.88 -25.98
N SER A 594 36.76 40.71 -26.46
CA SER A 594 37.24 40.19 -27.75
C SER A 594 36.43 40.36 -29.04
N GLY A 595 37.05 41.05 -30.02
CA GLY A 595 36.83 40.81 -31.44
C GLY A 595 36.50 42.06 -32.25
N LEU A 596 37.55 42.84 -32.58
CA LEU A 596 37.61 43.86 -33.64
C LEU A 596 36.32 44.65 -33.94
N GLY A 597 36.18 45.84 -33.34
CA GLY A 597 35.31 46.89 -33.89
C GLY A 597 34.51 47.69 -32.86
N SER A 598 35.07 48.83 -32.47
CA SER A 598 34.52 49.92 -31.65
C SER A 598 32.99 50.15 -31.75
N LEU A 599 32.29 50.04 -30.62
CA LEU A 599 30.89 50.45 -30.46
C LEU A 599 30.77 51.71 -29.57
N GLY A 600 30.70 52.85 -30.27
CA GLY A 600 29.80 53.98 -30.04
C GLY A 600 29.52 54.45 -28.61
N THR A 601 30.27 55.46 -28.17
CA THR A 601 30.04 56.28 -26.99
C THR A 601 28.89 57.28 -27.19
N ALA A 602 27.73 57.01 -26.59
CA ALA A 602 26.80 58.05 -26.17
C ALA A 602 26.43 57.78 -24.70
N THR A 603 27.28 58.24 -23.78
CA THR A 603 27.03 58.21 -22.34
C THR A 603 26.69 59.63 -21.90
N HIS A 604 25.44 59.88 -21.52
CA HIS A 604 25.11 60.99 -20.63
C HIS A 604 25.68 60.65 -19.25
N ARG A 605 26.70 61.40 -18.79
CA ARG A 605 27.19 61.29 -17.40
C ARG A 605 26.78 62.51 -16.61
N TRP A 606 26.13 62.22 -15.49
CA TRP A 606 25.95 63.11 -14.35
C TRP A 606 27.31 63.56 -13.81
N GLN A 607 27.36 64.81 -13.37
CA GLN A 607 28.47 65.39 -12.64
C GLN A 607 28.59 64.73 -11.26
N GLU A 608 29.77 64.22 -10.91
CA GLU A 608 30.18 64.04 -9.51
C GLU A 608 31.64 64.49 -9.37
N ALA A 609 31.90 65.26 -8.32
CA ALA A 609 33.18 65.83 -7.93
C ALA A 609 33.53 65.35 -6.52
N TRP A 610 34.81 65.07 -6.21
CA TRP A 610 35.27 64.91 -4.81
C TRP A 610 36.69 65.43 -4.56
N ILE A 611 36.86 65.89 -3.31
CA ILE A 611 37.83 66.77 -2.64
C ILE A 611 39.26 66.20 -2.67
N GLY A 612 40.38 66.93 -2.66
CA GLY A 612 40.71 68.33 -2.40
C GLY A 612 42.13 68.45 -1.80
N TRP A 613 42.69 67.37 -1.23
CA TRP A 613 44.07 67.30 -0.71
C TRP A 613 44.58 65.85 -0.72
N ILE A 614 45.81 65.61 -1.21
CA ILE A 614 46.59 64.38 -0.92
C ILE A 614 47.97 64.85 -0.43
N ASN A 615 48.37 64.42 0.76
CA ASN A 615 49.70 64.68 1.36
C ASN A 615 50.17 66.14 1.33
N GLY A 616 49.27 67.09 1.63
CA GLY A 616 49.64 68.50 1.80
C GLY A 616 50.00 69.25 0.51
N GLN A 617 49.76 68.68 -0.67
CA GLN A 617 50.02 69.33 -1.96
C GLN A 617 48.70 69.60 -2.70
N ASP A 618 48.50 70.86 -3.14
CA ASP A 618 47.40 71.25 -4.04
C ASP A 618 47.69 70.68 -5.43
N ILE A 619 46.81 69.82 -5.93
CA ILE A 619 46.92 69.15 -7.23
C ILE A 619 46.00 69.75 -8.30
N GLY A 620 45.50 70.98 -8.11
CA GLY A 620 45.02 71.86 -9.18
C GLY A 620 43.91 71.29 -10.08
N LEU A 621 42.65 71.58 -9.75
CA LEU A 621 41.50 71.37 -10.64
C LEU A 621 41.22 72.62 -11.51
N LYS A 622 41.13 72.47 -12.85
CA LYS A 622 40.59 73.50 -13.77
C LYS A 622 39.66 72.88 -14.84
N PHE A 623 38.50 73.50 -15.07
CA PHE A 623 37.47 73.12 -16.06
C PHE A 623 37.63 73.88 -17.40
N LYS A 624 37.29 73.27 -18.56
CA LYS A 624 37.12 74.01 -19.84
C LYS A 624 36.05 73.35 -20.73
N ALA A 625 35.19 74.16 -21.37
CA ALA A 625 34.11 73.73 -22.27
C ALA A 625 34.60 73.55 -23.74
N ILE A 626 33.97 72.64 -24.50
CA ILE A 626 34.21 72.37 -25.94
C ILE A 626 33.10 73.05 -26.77
N SER A 627 33.41 73.52 -27.99
CA SER A 627 32.48 74.28 -28.85
C SER A 627 31.81 73.43 -29.95
N ASP A 628 30.66 73.89 -30.45
CA ASP A 628 29.81 73.21 -31.46
C ASP A 628 30.50 72.89 -32.80
N ALA A 629 31.66 73.49 -33.08
CA ALA A 629 32.45 73.20 -34.27
C ALA A 629 33.09 71.79 -34.22
N ASP A 630 33.51 71.35 -33.04
CA ASP A 630 34.12 70.03 -32.83
C ASP A 630 33.07 68.90 -32.92
N PHE A 631 31.81 69.22 -32.61
CA PHE A 631 30.68 68.32 -32.76
C PHE A 631 30.33 68.05 -34.25
N LYS A 632 30.27 69.10 -35.09
CA LYS A 632 29.95 68.96 -36.52
C LYS A 632 31.06 68.26 -37.32
N ALA A 633 32.32 68.39 -36.91
CA ALA A 633 33.44 67.67 -37.54
C ALA A 633 33.42 66.16 -37.23
N GLY A 634 32.90 65.77 -36.06
CA GLY A 634 32.71 64.37 -35.69
C GLY A 634 31.56 63.70 -36.46
N GLU A 635 30.45 64.41 -36.67
CA GLU A 635 29.30 63.95 -37.47
C GLU A 635 29.71 63.60 -38.92
N ALA A 636 30.46 64.49 -39.58
CA ALA A 636 30.89 64.28 -40.97
C ALA A 636 31.85 63.08 -41.14
N ARG A 637 32.69 62.80 -40.13
CA ARG A 637 33.62 61.66 -40.14
C ARG A 637 32.90 60.32 -40.03
N ARG A 638 31.82 60.25 -39.25
CA ARG A 638 30.99 59.03 -39.12
C ARG A 638 30.26 58.67 -40.42
N VAL A 639 29.80 59.65 -41.19
CA VAL A 639 29.13 59.42 -42.47
C VAL A 639 30.11 58.90 -43.54
N ALA A 640 31.35 59.41 -43.55
CA ALA A 640 32.40 58.96 -44.45
C ALA A 640 32.86 57.51 -44.16
N ASP A 641 33.05 57.15 -42.89
CA ASP A 641 33.43 55.79 -42.47
C ASP A 641 32.32 54.76 -42.74
N TRP A 642 31.06 55.19 -42.64
CA TRP A 642 29.91 54.35 -42.98
C TRP A 642 29.81 54.08 -44.50
N ALA A 643 30.12 55.07 -45.35
CA ALA A 643 30.14 54.90 -46.80
C ALA A 643 31.28 53.98 -47.29
N SER A 644 32.47 54.03 -46.66
CA SER A 644 33.60 53.19 -47.05
C SER A 644 33.39 51.70 -46.75
N GLY A 645 32.70 51.36 -45.66
CA GLY A 645 32.40 49.98 -45.30
C GLY A 645 31.47 49.26 -46.28
N ARG A 646 30.61 50.01 -46.99
CA ARG A 646 29.66 49.44 -47.98
C ARG A 646 30.28 49.24 -49.36
N VAL A 647 31.27 50.04 -49.75
CA VAL A 647 32.05 49.82 -50.99
C VAL A 647 32.80 48.48 -50.95
N GLU A 648 33.29 48.08 -49.77
CA GLU A 648 33.95 46.79 -49.58
C GLU A 648 32.97 45.60 -49.71
N GLU A 649 31.72 45.78 -49.28
CA GLU A 649 30.66 44.77 -49.37
C GLU A 649 30.14 44.63 -50.81
N VAL A 650 30.01 45.73 -51.54
CA VAL A 650 29.68 45.75 -52.99
C VAL A 650 30.77 45.05 -53.81
N ASN A 651 32.05 45.28 -53.50
CA ASN A 651 33.16 44.58 -54.15
C ASN A 651 33.14 43.07 -53.89
N LYS A 652 32.79 42.62 -52.67
CA LYS A 652 32.63 41.19 -52.35
C LYS A 652 31.48 40.55 -53.13
N ILE A 653 30.39 41.27 -53.34
CA ILE A 653 29.24 40.80 -54.14
C ILE A 653 29.58 40.73 -55.63
N ALA A 654 30.32 41.70 -56.18
CA ALA A 654 30.79 41.66 -57.57
C ALA A 654 31.70 40.45 -57.85
N VAL A 655 32.59 40.10 -56.91
CA VAL A 655 33.44 38.91 -56.98
C VAL A 655 32.61 37.62 -56.90
N ASN A 656 31.61 37.57 -56.02
CA ASN A 656 30.72 36.40 -55.90
C ASN A 656 29.81 36.22 -57.12
N ALA A 657 29.34 37.30 -57.74
CA ALA A 657 28.58 37.27 -58.99
C ALA A 657 29.43 36.75 -60.16
N ALA A 658 30.69 37.18 -60.27
CA ALA A 658 31.63 36.65 -61.26
C ALA A 658 31.91 35.14 -61.07
N ASN A 659 32.02 34.69 -59.81
CA ASN A 659 32.19 33.27 -59.49
C ASN A 659 30.95 32.41 -59.83
N ALA A 660 29.73 32.95 -59.65
CA ALA A 660 28.49 32.27 -60.02
C ALA A 660 28.31 32.14 -61.55
N VAL A 661 28.67 33.16 -62.33
CA VAL A 661 28.63 33.12 -63.81
C VAL A 661 29.67 32.12 -64.38
N SER A 662 30.76 31.86 -63.64
CA SER A 662 31.76 30.84 -64.00
C SER A 662 31.42 29.40 -63.57
N GLY A 663 30.22 29.17 -63.00
CA GLY A 663 29.73 27.84 -62.60
C GLY A 663 30.31 27.29 -61.29
N LYS A 664 30.94 28.13 -60.46
CA LYS A 664 31.62 27.71 -59.21
C LYS A 664 30.84 28.01 -57.92
N ALA A 665 29.61 28.53 -58.00
CA ALA A 665 28.75 28.82 -56.84
C ALA A 665 27.26 28.81 -57.21
N ASP A 666 26.38 28.57 -56.22
CA ASP A 666 24.91 28.55 -56.36
C ASP A 666 24.33 29.98 -56.55
N ALA A 667 23.63 30.19 -57.66
CA ALA A 667 23.06 31.49 -58.04
C ALA A 667 21.88 31.94 -57.15
N SER A 668 21.30 31.05 -56.36
CA SER A 668 20.18 31.39 -55.46
C SER A 668 20.58 32.31 -54.29
N ALA A 669 21.85 32.33 -53.91
CA ALA A 669 22.37 33.20 -52.85
C ALA A 669 22.51 34.69 -53.27
N LEU A 670 22.54 34.99 -54.57
CA LEU A 670 22.70 36.35 -55.09
C LEU A 670 21.43 37.21 -54.92
N GLY A 671 20.24 36.60 -55.05
CA GLY A 671 18.97 37.32 -54.94
C GLY A 671 18.73 37.95 -53.56
N TRP A 672 19.09 37.24 -52.49
CA TRP A 672 18.99 37.73 -51.11
C TRP A 672 19.95 38.88 -50.80
N GLN A 673 21.12 38.89 -51.44
CA GLN A 673 22.13 39.93 -51.23
C GLN A 673 21.76 41.24 -51.94
N ILE A 674 21.19 41.16 -53.15
CA ILE A 674 20.67 42.32 -53.90
C ILE A 674 19.50 42.98 -53.16
N ALA A 675 18.52 42.19 -52.70
CA ALA A 675 17.37 42.71 -51.95
C ALA A 675 17.76 43.43 -50.65
N ARG A 676 18.86 43.01 -50.01
CA ARG A 676 19.39 43.63 -48.78
C ARG A 676 20.03 45.00 -49.05
N ILE A 677 20.59 45.19 -50.24
CA ILE A 677 21.15 46.48 -50.69
C ILE A 677 20.05 47.46 -51.05
N ASP A 678 19.02 47.04 -51.79
CA ASP A 678 17.88 47.90 -52.12
C ASP A 678 17.15 48.40 -50.86
N ASN A 679 17.01 47.53 -49.86
CA ASN A 679 16.41 47.89 -48.57
C ASN A 679 17.29 48.88 -47.76
N ALA A 680 18.62 48.77 -47.89
CA ALA A 680 19.53 49.72 -47.27
C ALA A 680 19.46 51.09 -47.95
N PHE A 681 19.45 51.16 -49.29
CA PHE A 681 19.27 52.40 -50.05
C PHE A 681 17.92 53.06 -49.76
N ALA A 682 16.84 52.29 -49.69
CA ALA A 682 15.53 52.82 -49.30
C ALA A 682 15.52 53.43 -47.88
N ARG A 683 16.29 52.86 -46.94
CA ARG A 683 16.44 53.43 -45.58
C ARG A 683 17.28 54.70 -45.55
N ILE A 684 18.27 54.83 -46.43
CA ILE A 684 19.08 56.05 -46.55
C ILE A 684 18.24 57.18 -47.18
N GLU A 685 17.50 56.89 -48.26
CA GLU A 685 16.53 57.85 -48.82
C GLU A 685 15.49 58.30 -47.79
N ALA A 686 15.05 57.39 -46.90
CA ALA A 686 14.12 57.73 -45.83
C ALA A 686 14.75 58.57 -44.70
N LEU A 687 16.07 58.50 -44.52
CA LEU A 687 16.83 59.30 -43.55
C LEU A 687 17.23 60.67 -44.12
N GLU A 688 17.43 60.80 -45.44
CA GLU A 688 17.69 62.09 -46.11
C GLU A 688 16.43 62.94 -46.33
N ARG A 689 15.23 62.34 -46.27
CA ARG A 689 13.94 63.06 -46.35
C ARG A 689 13.41 63.56 -44.99
N LYS A 690 14.11 63.29 -43.88
CA LYS A 690 13.83 63.85 -42.55
C LYS A 690 14.90 64.86 -42.17
#